data_AF-A0A2P8DX24-F1
#
_entry.id   AF-A0A2P8DX24-F1
#
_cell.length_a   1.000
_cell.length_b   1.000
_cell.length_c   1.000
_cell.angle_alpha   90.00
_cell.angle_beta   90.00
_cell.angle_gamma   90.00
#
_symmetry.space_group_name_H-M   'P 1'
#
loop_
_entity.id
_entity.type
_entity.pdbx_description
1 polymer ?
#
loop_
_entity_poly.entity_id
_entity_poly.type
_entity_poly.pdbx_seq_one_letter_code
_entity_poly.pdbx_strand_id
1 'polypeptide(L)'
;MHTIKIIFSLLITFLWLQTPGFLSAQSIYEQVGRLPITTYTTEEYGGYPTVLATIQSEDGLMYFGATGGMYEYDGVSWRSIFNIRDYVTVRSLTKDSKGRIFYGGDDFGFLEVDENGEARAVSLFHLIPEELKSGQTIVEILFLNEFILLRSPNYLIRLELGEDFSLKSLKSWQSETRFGKSFLAGNQIYVRYLDRGLFLLEGEELTLIPGTEIFGKEAVSIMLPYPEKNSNTILLGGPNTGFYFFEKGTFTKFPTEVDLLIQEGNQLYGAISHQGNYILSVIGVGVVIMNPKGEILKKIGSDQGLHSDVVTSVYLDKNNGLWVTTEDGMARIAIDSPILIFGKDLGINSAVRSIEKKGDELYLGTNTGLIKFDAIEKEFKAGLENENSEIFGLLDDGDNLIVPGRNLNVIRDGKAIRLDFPQDGSLARTAIIPKDNPNILLVGTTLGLLLYEKGLSKQFPWELRGKVPGIGPISNHFFEGKDGKIFTSGQGKLYALEIEVKGVEPIGNQIIKPTVLDVDPSGSFSMIDGDFYITSPQGMQKYSPGEGKFVATEDFSAVENDLYDFTQFKSGIIWYESLDKKKNILKRNKEGKFVKDERTNSIAPYLSQVDFIDEDSILWFGSPKGLIRYDPKKDNQTDKEFFTLIRRIETKTDTIPLPFYGRKKDMPALERKENSYRFEFAAPYFEDEKKTKYQTYLEGFEADWVDWNDNKFKEYTNLSPGEYTFRVRAMAHTGRISEEASYSFVVLPPWYATWWAYLIYALLIGGIITAIIKWRSRKLQAENRILEERVNERTAELEKSLTELKATQAQLIQSEKMASLGELTAGIAHEIQNPLNFVNNFSEVSEELIEEIQELRHKKQETRHKTEEDEILEDVKKNLEKIKYHGKRAESIVKGMLQHSRTGSGNKELTDLNDLADEYLRLSYHGLRAKDKSFQADFKAELDPELPKLEVMPQDIGRVLLNLINNAFQAVNNEELKMMNEGFKPLVTVSTKKLGNKIEISVKDNGPGIPDAIKDKIFQPFFTTKPTGQGTGLGLSLSYDIVKAHGGTLEVESIPGQFTQFVVTLPIE
;
A
#
# COMPACT_ATOMS: atom_id res chain seq x y z
N MET A 1 39.62 3.23 -66.55
CA MET A 1 38.17 3.49 -66.35
C MET A 1 37.57 2.67 -65.19
N HIS A 2 38.11 1.48 -64.85
CA HIS A 2 37.64 0.69 -63.70
C HIS A 2 38.14 1.21 -62.34
N THR A 3 39.36 1.74 -62.27
CA THR A 3 39.96 2.28 -61.03
C THR A 3 39.31 3.60 -60.58
N ILE A 4 38.78 4.38 -61.52
CA ILE A 4 38.11 5.66 -61.21
C ILE A 4 36.72 5.41 -60.60
N LYS A 5 36.00 4.34 -60.97
CA LYS A 5 34.70 3.99 -60.36
C LYS A 5 34.83 3.48 -58.92
N ILE A 6 35.91 2.78 -58.59
CA ILE A 6 36.16 2.30 -57.21
C ILE A 6 36.57 3.46 -56.32
N ILE A 7 37.40 4.38 -56.81
CA ILE A 7 37.78 5.59 -56.06
C ILE A 7 36.59 6.55 -55.91
N PHE A 8 35.71 6.69 -56.91
CA PHE A 8 34.49 7.50 -56.80
C PHE A 8 33.43 6.87 -55.87
N SER A 9 33.32 5.53 -55.84
CA SER A 9 32.44 4.84 -54.91
C SER A 9 32.94 4.94 -53.46
N LEU A 10 34.26 4.82 -53.23
CA LEU A 10 34.87 5.00 -51.92
C LEU A 10 34.85 6.46 -51.45
N LEU A 11 35.02 7.44 -52.35
CA LEU A 11 34.88 8.85 -51.99
C LEU A 11 33.43 9.22 -51.61
N ILE A 12 32.42 8.61 -52.25
CA ILE A 12 31.01 8.87 -51.91
C ILE A 12 30.63 8.20 -50.59
N THR A 13 31.22 7.05 -50.23
CA THR A 13 31.05 6.47 -48.89
C THR A 13 31.79 7.27 -47.81
N PHE A 14 32.94 7.87 -48.15
CA PHE A 14 33.72 8.68 -47.20
C PHE A 14 33.16 10.11 -47.01
N LEU A 15 32.52 10.70 -48.04
CA LEU A 15 31.88 12.02 -47.94
C LEU A 15 30.52 12.00 -47.25
N TRP A 16 29.85 10.85 -47.15
CA TRP A 16 28.64 10.69 -46.32
C TRP A 16 28.95 10.59 -44.82
N LEU A 17 30.21 10.40 -44.44
CA LEU A 17 30.65 10.31 -43.03
C LEU A 17 31.09 11.66 -42.43
N GLN A 18 31.12 12.77 -43.19
CA GLN A 18 31.70 14.04 -42.73
C GLN A 18 30.88 15.31 -43.01
N THR A 19 29.57 15.21 -43.22
CA THR A 19 28.70 16.41 -43.17
C THR A 19 27.82 16.35 -41.91
N PRO A 20 27.96 17.28 -40.95
CA PRO A 20 26.97 17.45 -39.90
C PRO A 20 25.74 18.08 -40.55
N GLY A 21 24.85 17.21 -41.05
CA GLY A 21 23.56 17.60 -41.57
C GLY A 21 22.69 18.06 -40.41
N PHE A 22 22.45 19.37 -40.36
CA PHE A 22 21.41 20.00 -39.54
C PHE A 22 20.02 19.46 -39.96
N LEU A 23 19.61 18.35 -39.34
CA LEU A 23 18.24 17.82 -39.30
C LEU A 23 18.21 16.67 -38.27
N SER A 24 17.95 17.02 -37.00
CA SER A 24 17.65 16.12 -35.86
C SER A 24 18.29 14.73 -35.93
N ALA A 25 19.62 14.65 -35.97
CA ALA A 25 20.31 13.39 -35.65
C ALA A 25 19.92 13.05 -34.21
N GLN A 26 19.16 11.97 -34.03
CA GLN A 26 18.80 11.49 -32.71
C GLN A 26 20.09 11.27 -31.91
N SER A 27 20.19 11.89 -30.74
CA SER A 27 21.38 11.80 -29.92
C SER A 27 21.70 10.33 -29.61
N ILE A 28 22.98 9.94 -29.67
CA ILE A 28 23.44 8.58 -29.32
C ILE A 28 22.94 8.14 -27.94
N TYR A 29 22.78 9.09 -27.02
CA TYR A 29 22.21 8.88 -25.69
C TYR A 29 20.74 8.40 -25.73
N GLU A 30 19.94 8.83 -26.71
CA GLU A 30 18.56 8.35 -26.86
C GLU A 30 18.47 6.91 -27.37
N GLN A 31 19.44 6.51 -28.19
CA GLN A 31 19.52 5.14 -28.70
C GLN A 31 19.86 4.13 -27.60
N VAL A 32 20.78 4.51 -26.69
CA VAL A 32 21.33 3.60 -25.66
C VAL A 32 20.63 3.71 -24.30
N GLY A 33 20.08 4.88 -23.96
CA GLY A 33 19.44 5.10 -22.67
C GLY A 33 18.20 4.21 -22.51
N ARG A 34 18.03 3.60 -21.34
CA ARG A 34 16.92 2.69 -21.07
C ARG A 34 15.62 3.46 -20.89
N LEU A 35 14.54 2.98 -21.51
CA LEU A 35 13.19 3.49 -21.24
C LEU A 35 12.63 2.89 -19.95
N PRO A 36 11.73 3.56 -19.23
CA PRO A 36 10.99 2.94 -18.14
C PRO A 36 10.20 1.72 -18.67
N ILE A 37 10.43 0.57 -18.05
CA ILE A 37 9.75 -0.70 -18.35
C ILE A 37 9.18 -1.26 -17.05
N THR A 38 7.89 -1.56 -17.08
CA THR A 38 7.22 -2.35 -16.05
C THR A 38 7.04 -3.77 -16.57
N THR A 39 7.55 -4.77 -15.87
CA THR A 39 7.38 -6.18 -16.25
C THR A 39 6.38 -6.87 -15.33
N TYR A 40 5.65 -7.84 -15.89
CA TYR A 40 4.65 -8.63 -15.20
C TYR A 40 4.98 -10.12 -15.37
N THR A 41 5.17 -10.82 -14.25
CA THR A 41 5.55 -12.23 -14.23
C THR A 41 4.33 -13.14 -14.15
N THR A 42 4.51 -14.39 -14.55
CA THR A 42 3.50 -15.46 -14.42
C THR A 42 2.94 -15.60 -13.01
N GLU A 43 3.77 -15.36 -11.99
CA GLU A 43 3.35 -15.39 -10.58
C GLU A 43 2.41 -14.23 -10.24
N GLU A 44 2.63 -13.02 -10.78
CA GLU A 44 1.81 -11.85 -10.48
C GLU A 44 0.38 -11.98 -11.03
N TYR A 45 0.20 -12.55 -12.23
CA TYR A 45 -1.13 -12.77 -12.82
C TYR A 45 -1.68 -14.19 -12.62
N GLY A 46 -0.94 -15.06 -11.93
CA GLY A 46 -1.38 -16.42 -11.55
C GLY A 46 -1.71 -17.32 -12.74
N GLY A 47 -0.96 -17.19 -13.84
CA GLY A 47 -1.33 -17.75 -15.14
C GLY A 47 -0.27 -18.63 -15.80
N TYR A 48 -0.25 -18.60 -17.14
CA TYR A 48 0.74 -19.27 -17.98
C TYR A 48 1.75 -18.27 -18.53
N PRO A 49 3.05 -18.64 -18.66
CA PRO A 49 4.11 -17.72 -19.03
C PRO A 49 3.96 -17.17 -20.45
N THR A 50 3.54 -18.01 -21.40
CA THR A 50 3.44 -17.60 -22.79
C THR A 50 2.14 -16.85 -23.06
N VAL A 51 2.25 -15.54 -23.22
CA VAL A 51 1.16 -14.65 -23.62
C VAL A 51 1.26 -14.42 -25.13
N LEU A 52 0.15 -14.45 -25.86
CA LEU A 52 0.11 -14.49 -27.33
C LEU A 52 -0.65 -13.31 -27.95
N ALA A 53 -1.62 -12.75 -27.24
CA ALA A 53 -2.46 -11.66 -27.75
C ALA A 53 -2.72 -10.63 -26.65
N THR A 54 -2.88 -9.37 -27.06
CA THR A 54 -3.20 -8.25 -26.17
C THR A 54 -4.23 -7.36 -26.83
N ILE A 55 -5.20 -6.87 -26.07
CA ILE A 55 -6.15 -5.85 -26.52
C ILE A 55 -6.67 -5.03 -25.33
N GLN A 56 -7.10 -3.78 -25.59
CA GLN A 56 -7.73 -2.94 -24.58
C GLN A 56 -9.22 -2.73 -24.86
N SER A 57 -10.07 -2.82 -23.83
CA SER A 57 -11.48 -2.48 -23.91
C SER A 57 -11.73 -0.97 -23.97
N GLU A 58 -12.97 -0.58 -24.26
CA GLU A 58 -13.34 0.82 -24.27
C GLU A 58 -13.31 1.47 -22.87
N ASP A 59 -13.50 0.68 -21.82
CA ASP A 59 -13.39 1.10 -20.42
C ASP A 59 -11.94 1.21 -19.93
N GLY A 60 -10.96 0.89 -20.78
CA GLY A 60 -9.52 1.03 -20.48
C GLY A 60 -8.88 -0.23 -19.87
N LEU A 61 -9.63 -1.31 -19.67
CA LEU A 61 -9.11 -2.59 -19.15
C LEU A 61 -8.28 -3.31 -20.22
N MET A 62 -7.19 -3.92 -19.79
CA MET A 62 -6.32 -4.71 -20.68
C MET A 62 -6.70 -6.19 -20.62
N TYR A 63 -6.70 -6.85 -21.76
CA TYR A 63 -6.96 -8.29 -21.88
C TYR A 63 -5.80 -8.97 -22.59
N PHE A 64 -5.37 -10.10 -22.05
CA PHE A 64 -4.21 -10.85 -22.50
C PHE A 64 -4.58 -12.31 -22.75
N GLY A 65 -4.46 -12.76 -23.99
CA GLY A 65 -4.66 -14.16 -24.37
C GLY A 65 -3.37 -14.95 -24.19
N ALA A 66 -3.43 -16.12 -23.55
CA ALA A 66 -2.28 -16.96 -23.25
C ALA A 66 -2.52 -18.43 -23.63
N THR A 67 -1.47 -19.26 -23.51
CA THR A 67 -1.53 -20.71 -23.84
C THR A 67 -2.46 -21.54 -22.97
N GLY A 68 -2.90 -21.02 -21.81
CA GLY A 68 -3.84 -21.72 -20.94
C GLY A 68 -4.86 -20.81 -20.26
N GLY A 69 -5.23 -19.70 -20.91
CA GLY A 69 -6.31 -18.84 -20.44
C GLY A 69 -6.31 -17.46 -21.07
N MET A 70 -7.10 -16.57 -20.47
CA MET A 70 -7.16 -15.16 -20.80
C MET A 70 -7.27 -14.37 -19.50
N TYR A 71 -6.49 -13.29 -19.40
CA TYR A 71 -6.38 -12.49 -18.19
C TYR A 71 -6.80 -11.05 -18.45
N GLU A 72 -7.59 -10.52 -17.55
CA GLU A 72 -7.97 -9.11 -17.48
C GLU A 72 -7.09 -8.39 -16.45
N TYR A 73 -6.69 -7.17 -16.78
CA TYR A 73 -5.94 -6.28 -15.89
C TYR A 73 -6.53 -4.87 -15.88
N ASP A 74 -6.80 -4.36 -14.69
CA ASP A 74 -7.41 -3.04 -14.46
C ASP A 74 -6.41 -1.99 -13.95
N GLY A 75 -5.11 -2.34 -13.89
CA GLY A 75 -4.04 -1.50 -13.33
C GLY A 75 -3.75 -1.78 -11.86
N VAL A 76 -4.56 -2.62 -11.21
CA VAL A 76 -4.50 -2.89 -9.77
C VAL A 76 -4.51 -4.38 -9.45
N SER A 77 -5.32 -5.14 -10.19
CA SER A 77 -5.59 -6.56 -9.96
C SER A 77 -5.68 -7.33 -11.27
N TRP A 78 -5.24 -8.59 -11.22
CA TRP A 78 -5.34 -9.54 -12.31
C TRP A 78 -6.52 -10.48 -12.08
N ARG A 79 -7.24 -10.80 -13.16
CA ARG A 79 -8.36 -11.72 -13.13
C ARG A 79 -8.29 -12.69 -14.29
N SER A 80 -8.47 -13.98 -14.02
CA SER A 80 -8.68 -14.99 -15.07
C SER A 80 -10.13 -14.96 -15.56
N ILE A 81 -10.33 -14.93 -16.88
CA ILE A 81 -11.66 -15.00 -17.51
C ILE A 81 -12.15 -16.44 -17.63
N PHE A 82 -11.24 -17.36 -17.92
CA PHE A 82 -11.55 -18.79 -17.96
C PHE A 82 -11.35 -19.42 -16.59
N ASN A 83 -12.07 -20.52 -16.33
CA ASN A 83 -11.77 -21.35 -15.17
C ASN A 83 -10.38 -21.98 -15.37
N ILE A 84 -9.57 -21.99 -14.31
CA ILE A 84 -8.19 -22.51 -14.33
C ILE A 84 -8.15 -23.97 -14.82
N ARG A 85 -9.25 -24.72 -14.68
CA ARG A 85 -9.36 -26.12 -15.10
C ARG A 85 -9.65 -26.33 -16.59
N ASP A 86 -10.15 -25.31 -17.29
CA ASP A 86 -10.69 -25.49 -18.65
C ASP A 86 -9.61 -25.47 -19.74
N TYR A 87 -8.34 -25.17 -19.39
CA TYR A 87 -7.17 -25.08 -20.28
C TYR A 87 -7.52 -24.69 -21.72
N VAL A 88 -7.82 -23.40 -21.93
CA VAL A 88 -8.15 -22.86 -23.25
C VAL A 88 -7.02 -21.97 -23.72
N THR A 89 -6.35 -22.33 -24.81
CA THR A 89 -5.40 -21.42 -25.43
C THR A 89 -6.17 -20.29 -26.13
N VAL A 90 -5.80 -19.03 -25.87
CA VAL A 90 -6.26 -17.87 -26.64
C VAL A 90 -5.09 -17.28 -27.42
N ARG A 91 -5.18 -17.29 -28.75
CA ARG A 91 -4.10 -16.89 -29.68
C ARG A 91 -4.33 -15.53 -30.31
N SER A 92 -5.57 -15.08 -30.41
CA SER A 92 -5.93 -13.86 -31.13
C SER A 92 -7.12 -13.17 -30.46
N LEU A 93 -7.05 -11.84 -30.44
CA LEU A 93 -8.07 -10.96 -29.88
C LEU A 93 -8.36 -9.86 -30.91
N THR A 94 -9.63 -9.49 -31.06
CA THR A 94 -10.05 -8.37 -31.92
C THR A 94 -11.27 -7.67 -31.33
N LYS A 95 -11.59 -6.48 -31.81
CA LYS A 95 -12.80 -5.74 -31.46
C LYS A 95 -13.72 -5.59 -32.67
N ASP A 96 -15.02 -5.61 -32.41
CA ASP A 96 -16.00 -5.20 -33.41
C ASP A 96 -16.22 -3.68 -33.43
N SER A 97 -17.12 -3.22 -34.31
CA SER A 97 -17.48 -1.80 -34.45
C SER A 97 -18.13 -1.19 -33.19
N LYS A 98 -18.62 -2.01 -32.26
CA LYS A 98 -19.21 -1.59 -30.97
C LYS A 98 -18.22 -1.68 -29.81
N GLY A 99 -16.97 -2.11 -30.06
CA GLY A 99 -15.93 -2.28 -29.04
C GLY A 99 -16.02 -3.59 -28.25
N ARG A 100 -16.89 -4.53 -28.66
CA ARG A 100 -16.97 -5.87 -28.05
C ARG A 100 -15.73 -6.68 -28.45
N ILE A 101 -15.11 -7.34 -27.47
CA ILE A 101 -13.89 -8.11 -27.69
C ILE A 101 -14.24 -9.55 -28.10
N PHE A 102 -13.68 -10.00 -29.21
CA PHE A 102 -13.74 -11.39 -29.67
C PHE A 102 -12.41 -12.10 -29.40
N TYR A 103 -12.48 -13.38 -29.07
CA TYR A 103 -11.30 -14.22 -28.81
C TYR A 103 -11.28 -15.46 -29.70
N GLY A 104 -10.08 -15.89 -30.06
CA GLY A 104 -9.85 -17.07 -30.89
C GLY A 104 -8.66 -17.89 -30.42
N GLY A 105 -8.82 -19.20 -30.48
CA GLY A 105 -7.81 -20.15 -30.08
C GLY A 105 -8.35 -21.57 -30.17
N ASP A 106 -8.28 -22.31 -29.07
CA ASP A 106 -8.90 -23.65 -28.98
C ASP A 106 -10.44 -23.56 -28.96
N ASP A 107 -10.97 -22.39 -28.60
CA ASP A 107 -12.37 -21.98 -28.70
C ASP A 107 -12.47 -20.65 -29.48
N PHE A 108 -13.67 -20.29 -29.93
CA PHE A 108 -13.97 -18.97 -30.49
C PHE A 108 -15.25 -18.41 -29.89
N GLY A 109 -15.20 -17.14 -29.51
CA GLY A 109 -16.31 -16.47 -28.88
C GLY A 109 -16.08 -14.99 -28.69
N PHE A 110 -16.86 -14.40 -27.79
CA PHE A 110 -16.74 -13.00 -27.40
C PHE A 110 -16.77 -12.84 -25.88
N LEU A 111 -16.29 -11.69 -25.42
CA LEU A 111 -16.40 -11.26 -24.04
C LEU A 111 -17.72 -10.55 -23.84
N GLU A 112 -18.51 -11.09 -22.92
CA GLU A 112 -19.68 -10.40 -22.39
C GLU A 112 -19.37 -9.93 -20.98
N VAL A 113 -19.76 -8.70 -20.65
CA VAL A 113 -19.71 -8.22 -19.28
C VAL A 113 -21.06 -8.52 -18.65
N ASP A 114 -21.07 -9.29 -17.57
CA ASP A 114 -22.29 -9.61 -16.85
C ASP A 114 -22.85 -8.40 -16.09
N GLU A 115 -24.00 -8.58 -15.45
CA GLU A 115 -24.64 -7.50 -14.68
C GLU A 115 -23.72 -6.95 -13.57
N ASN A 116 -22.82 -7.78 -13.02
CA ASN A 116 -21.87 -7.44 -11.97
C ASN A 116 -20.62 -6.70 -12.46
N GLY A 117 -20.51 -6.42 -13.76
CA GLY A 117 -19.32 -5.80 -14.32
C GLY A 117 -18.17 -6.80 -14.51
N GLU A 118 -18.46 -8.09 -14.51
CA GLU A 118 -17.47 -9.14 -14.66
C GLU A 118 -17.45 -9.67 -16.09
N ALA A 119 -16.28 -9.63 -16.72
CA ALA A 119 -16.11 -10.20 -18.06
C ALA A 119 -16.15 -11.74 -18.01
N ARG A 120 -16.98 -12.33 -18.87
CA ARG A 120 -17.12 -13.77 -19.09
C ARG A 120 -16.92 -14.10 -20.58
N ALA A 121 -16.25 -15.21 -20.85
CA ALA A 121 -16.10 -15.74 -22.20
C ALA A 121 -17.37 -16.51 -22.62
N VAL A 122 -17.97 -16.13 -23.76
CA VAL A 122 -19.14 -16.79 -24.35
C VAL A 122 -18.72 -17.45 -25.66
N SER A 123 -18.72 -18.79 -25.69
CA SER A 123 -18.33 -19.58 -26.87
C SER A 123 -19.39 -19.51 -27.97
N LEU A 124 -18.94 -19.17 -29.18
CA LEU A 124 -19.67 -19.23 -30.44
C LEU A 124 -19.25 -20.41 -31.31
N PHE A 125 -18.41 -21.31 -30.78
CA PHE A 125 -17.85 -22.43 -31.55
C PHE A 125 -18.94 -23.36 -32.09
N HIS A 126 -20.09 -23.47 -31.41
CA HIS A 126 -21.25 -24.24 -31.85
C HIS A 126 -21.82 -23.80 -33.22
N LEU A 127 -21.57 -22.56 -33.65
CA LEU A 127 -21.99 -22.05 -34.97
C LEU A 127 -21.17 -22.61 -36.14
N ILE A 128 -19.98 -23.18 -35.85
CA ILE A 128 -19.10 -23.75 -36.87
C ILE A 128 -19.49 -25.22 -37.10
N PRO A 129 -19.69 -25.67 -38.35
CA PRO A 129 -19.93 -27.09 -38.67
C PRO A 129 -18.81 -28.02 -38.17
N GLU A 130 -19.14 -29.24 -37.73
CA GLU A 130 -18.16 -30.22 -37.19
C GLU A 130 -17.05 -30.58 -38.19
N GLU A 131 -17.35 -30.55 -39.49
CA GLU A 131 -16.37 -30.79 -40.56
C GLU A 131 -15.26 -29.74 -40.58
N LEU A 132 -15.55 -28.52 -40.13
CA LEU A 132 -14.60 -27.41 -40.06
C LEU A 132 -13.90 -27.31 -38.69
N LYS A 133 -14.45 -27.96 -37.65
CA LYS A 133 -13.91 -27.98 -36.28
C LYS A 133 -12.82 -29.03 -36.07
N SER A 134 -12.99 -30.22 -36.66
CA SER A 134 -12.18 -31.39 -36.31
C SER A 134 -10.68 -31.17 -36.53
N GLY A 135 -9.92 -31.14 -35.43
CA GLY A 135 -8.45 -31.03 -35.43
C GLY A 135 -7.90 -29.66 -35.82
N GLN A 136 -8.70 -28.60 -35.77
CA GLN A 136 -8.28 -27.24 -36.14
C GLN A 136 -8.40 -26.29 -34.94
N THR A 137 -7.36 -25.48 -34.72
CA THR A 137 -7.38 -24.36 -33.76
C THR A 137 -7.45 -23.05 -34.54
N ILE A 138 -8.17 -22.07 -34.01
CA ILE A 138 -8.26 -20.75 -34.61
C ILE A 138 -7.01 -19.98 -34.20
N VAL A 139 -6.16 -19.69 -35.16
CA VAL A 139 -4.86 -19.03 -34.93
C VAL A 139 -5.00 -17.51 -34.99
N GLU A 140 -5.98 -17.01 -35.74
CA GLU A 140 -6.16 -15.58 -36.00
C GLU A 140 -7.63 -15.25 -36.23
N ILE A 141 -8.05 -14.11 -35.69
CA ILE A 141 -9.37 -13.50 -35.93
C ILE A 141 -9.17 -12.09 -36.44
N LEU A 142 -9.81 -11.77 -37.55
CA LEU A 142 -9.94 -10.41 -38.06
C LEU A 142 -11.40 -10.00 -38.10
N PHE A 143 -11.66 -8.74 -37.79
CA PHE A 143 -12.97 -8.13 -37.93
C PHE A 143 -12.90 -7.04 -38.99
N LEU A 144 -13.81 -7.05 -39.95
CA LEU A 144 -13.93 -5.98 -40.94
C LEU A 144 -15.40 -5.78 -41.31
N ASN A 145 -15.88 -4.54 -41.16
CA ASN A 145 -17.28 -4.16 -41.36
C ASN A 145 -18.24 -4.95 -40.46
N GLU A 146 -18.93 -5.96 -40.99
CA GLU A 146 -19.96 -6.76 -40.29
C GLU A 146 -19.64 -8.27 -40.33
N PHE A 147 -18.44 -8.66 -40.77
CA PHE A 147 -18.03 -10.06 -40.80
C PHE A 147 -16.75 -10.30 -40.01
N ILE A 148 -16.69 -11.51 -39.45
CA ILE A 148 -15.54 -12.05 -38.73
C ILE A 148 -14.86 -13.05 -39.65
N LEU A 149 -13.55 -12.92 -39.78
CA LEU A 149 -12.72 -13.87 -40.52
C LEU A 149 -11.88 -14.67 -39.54
N LEU A 150 -12.15 -15.98 -39.46
CA LEU A 150 -11.41 -16.93 -38.65
C LEU A 150 -10.42 -17.67 -39.54
N ARG A 151 -9.17 -17.75 -39.10
CA ARG A 151 -8.15 -18.54 -39.78
C ARG A 151 -7.66 -19.68 -38.91
N SER A 152 -7.76 -20.87 -39.47
CA SER A 152 -7.10 -22.09 -39.02
C SER A 152 -5.99 -22.45 -40.02
N PRO A 153 -5.05 -23.35 -39.69
CA PRO A 153 -3.99 -23.74 -40.61
C PRO A 153 -4.48 -24.18 -41.99
N ASN A 154 -5.62 -24.88 -42.06
CA ASN A 154 -6.15 -25.44 -43.32
C ASN A 154 -7.44 -24.77 -43.82
N TYR A 155 -8.08 -23.94 -43.00
CA TYR A 155 -9.37 -23.32 -43.32
C TYR A 155 -9.35 -21.83 -43.07
N LEU A 156 -10.03 -21.11 -43.95
CA LEU A 156 -10.43 -19.74 -43.74
C LEU A 156 -11.96 -19.72 -43.67
N ILE A 157 -12.54 -19.12 -42.64
CA ILE A 157 -13.98 -19.11 -42.39
C ILE A 157 -14.42 -17.66 -42.21
N ARG A 158 -15.34 -17.21 -43.07
CA ARG A 158 -16.01 -15.91 -42.98
C ARG A 158 -17.39 -16.12 -42.37
N LEU A 159 -17.66 -15.41 -41.29
CA LEU A 159 -18.92 -15.44 -40.54
C LEU A 159 -19.55 -14.05 -40.54
N GLU A 160 -20.84 -13.96 -40.88
CA GLU A 160 -21.65 -12.78 -40.61
C GLU A 160 -22.64 -13.10 -39.49
N LEU A 161 -22.66 -12.25 -38.47
CA LEU A 161 -23.51 -12.45 -37.30
C LEU A 161 -24.63 -11.40 -37.22
N GLY A 162 -25.76 -11.79 -36.64
CA GLY A 162 -26.79 -10.87 -36.16
C GLY A 162 -26.34 -10.13 -34.91
N GLU A 163 -27.11 -9.12 -34.50
CA GLU A 163 -26.85 -8.45 -33.21
C GLU A 163 -27.03 -9.40 -32.02
N ASP A 164 -27.89 -10.40 -32.17
CA ASP A 164 -28.17 -11.50 -31.24
C ASP A 164 -27.17 -12.66 -31.38
N PHE A 165 -26.08 -12.48 -32.15
CA PHE A 165 -25.10 -13.51 -32.48
C PHE A 165 -25.66 -14.72 -33.25
N SER A 166 -26.85 -14.59 -33.85
CA SER A 166 -27.35 -15.59 -34.80
C SER A 166 -26.51 -15.60 -36.08
N LEU A 167 -26.27 -16.78 -36.65
CA LEU A 167 -25.51 -16.91 -37.89
C LEU A 167 -26.34 -16.45 -39.09
N LYS A 168 -25.93 -15.36 -39.76
CA LYS A 168 -26.57 -14.87 -40.99
C LYS A 168 -26.03 -15.58 -42.23
N SER A 169 -24.71 -15.67 -42.34
CA SER A 169 -24.03 -16.34 -43.45
C SER A 169 -22.70 -16.91 -42.99
N LEU A 170 -22.30 -18.03 -43.62
CA LEU A 170 -21.02 -18.69 -43.41
C LEU A 170 -20.45 -19.07 -44.77
N LYS A 171 -19.22 -18.63 -45.03
CA LYS A 171 -18.43 -19.04 -46.19
C LYS A 171 -17.11 -19.59 -45.70
N SER A 172 -16.66 -20.72 -46.26
CA SER A 172 -15.35 -21.26 -45.95
C SER A 172 -14.54 -21.54 -47.21
N TRP A 173 -13.22 -21.45 -47.06
CA TRP A 173 -12.24 -21.86 -48.06
C TRP A 173 -11.32 -22.89 -47.41
N GLN A 174 -11.06 -23.98 -48.12
CA GLN A 174 -10.12 -25.01 -47.70
C GLN A 174 -8.85 -24.92 -48.53
N SER A 175 -7.70 -25.05 -47.86
CA SER A 175 -6.41 -25.13 -48.51
C SER A 175 -5.87 -26.55 -48.55
N GLU A 176 -5.30 -26.93 -49.70
CA GLU A 176 -4.53 -28.18 -49.88
C GLU A 176 -3.15 -28.09 -49.22
N THR A 177 -2.62 -26.88 -49.05
CA THR A 177 -1.36 -26.60 -48.34
C THR A 177 -1.70 -26.07 -46.95
N ARG A 178 -1.60 -24.75 -46.73
CA ARG A 178 -2.00 -24.03 -45.51
C ARG A 178 -2.31 -22.56 -45.81
N PHE A 179 -3.10 -21.93 -44.96
CA PHE A 179 -3.23 -20.47 -44.89
C PHE A 179 -2.14 -19.89 -43.97
N GLY A 180 -1.37 -18.94 -44.50
CA GLY A 180 -0.45 -18.11 -43.73
C GLY A 180 -1.16 -16.97 -43.00
N LYS A 181 -0.40 -16.10 -42.33
CA LYS A 181 -0.93 -14.92 -41.63
C LYS A 181 -1.76 -14.04 -42.58
N SER A 182 -2.88 -13.52 -42.08
CA SER A 182 -3.73 -12.57 -42.81
C SER A 182 -3.47 -11.16 -42.30
N PHE A 183 -3.74 -10.17 -43.12
CA PHE A 183 -3.45 -8.78 -42.81
C PHE A 183 -4.65 -7.91 -43.13
N LEU A 184 -5.00 -7.03 -42.20
CA LEU A 184 -5.90 -5.93 -42.45
C LEU A 184 -5.05 -4.68 -42.75
N ALA A 185 -5.02 -4.25 -44.00
CA ALA A 185 -4.32 -3.03 -44.40
C ALA A 185 -5.28 -2.13 -45.19
N GLY A 186 -5.52 -0.92 -44.67
CA GLY A 186 -6.64 -0.09 -45.13
C GLY A 186 -7.97 -0.76 -44.83
N ASN A 187 -8.89 -0.77 -45.81
CA ASN A 187 -10.20 -1.42 -45.71
C ASN A 187 -10.25 -2.75 -46.48
N GLN A 188 -9.11 -3.45 -46.57
CA GLN A 188 -8.95 -4.68 -47.35
C GLN A 188 -8.24 -5.75 -46.52
N ILE A 189 -8.67 -7.01 -46.71
CA ILE A 189 -8.02 -8.17 -46.09
C ILE A 189 -7.14 -8.87 -47.12
N TYR A 190 -5.89 -9.07 -46.76
CA TYR A 190 -4.92 -9.83 -47.52
C TYR A 190 -4.70 -11.17 -46.84
N VAL A 191 -4.84 -12.26 -47.58
CA VAL A 191 -4.67 -13.62 -47.07
C VAL A 191 -3.47 -14.25 -47.75
N ARG A 192 -2.51 -14.73 -46.97
CA ARG A 192 -1.40 -15.49 -47.53
C ARG A 192 -1.80 -16.94 -47.73
N TYR A 193 -1.52 -17.44 -48.92
CA TYR A 193 -1.73 -18.84 -49.29
C TYR A 193 -0.38 -19.50 -49.52
N LEU A 194 -0.06 -20.53 -48.73
CA LEU A 194 1.23 -21.20 -48.82
C LEU A 194 1.40 -21.83 -50.21
N ASP A 195 2.57 -21.64 -50.81
CA ASP A 195 2.95 -22.05 -52.17
C ASP A 195 2.21 -21.37 -53.34
N ARG A 196 1.31 -20.40 -53.07
CA ARG A 196 0.59 -19.67 -54.14
C ARG A 196 0.84 -18.16 -54.14
N GLY A 197 0.98 -17.52 -52.98
CA GLY A 197 1.22 -16.06 -52.89
C GLY A 197 0.25 -15.35 -51.96
N LEU A 198 0.06 -14.04 -52.17
CA LEU A 198 -0.88 -13.20 -51.43
C LEU A 198 -2.18 -13.03 -52.23
N PHE A 199 -3.30 -13.21 -51.56
CA PHE A 199 -4.64 -13.05 -52.12
C PHE A 199 -5.32 -11.85 -51.48
N LEU A 200 -6.12 -11.14 -52.25
CA LEU A 200 -7.03 -10.11 -51.77
C LEU A 200 -8.41 -10.73 -51.56
N LEU A 201 -9.04 -10.46 -50.41
CA LEU A 201 -10.43 -10.83 -50.17
C LEU A 201 -11.33 -9.68 -50.65
N GLU A 202 -11.98 -9.87 -51.79
CA GLU A 202 -12.96 -8.94 -52.36
C GLU A 202 -14.36 -9.56 -52.30
N GLY A 203 -15.19 -9.08 -51.37
CA GLY A 203 -16.49 -9.69 -51.09
C GLY A 203 -16.34 -11.12 -50.55
N GLU A 204 -16.71 -12.11 -51.37
CA GLU A 204 -16.57 -13.54 -51.06
C GLU A 204 -15.56 -14.27 -51.98
N GLU A 205 -14.77 -13.53 -52.76
CA GLU A 205 -13.75 -14.09 -53.64
C GLU A 205 -12.34 -13.79 -53.13
N LEU A 206 -11.46 -14.79 -53.22
CA LEU A 206 -10.04 -14.66 -52.97
C LEU A 206 -9.33 -14.55 -54.32
N THR A 207 -8.84 -13.36 -54.65
CA THR A 207 -8.15 -13.07 -55.91
C THR A 207 -6.64 -13.02 -55.70
N LEU A 208 -5.87 -13.79 -56.48
CA LEU A 208 -4.40 -13.75 -56.40
C LEU A 208 -3.93 -12.37 -56.86
N ILE A 209 -3.05 -11.75 -56.07
CA ILE A 209 -2.41 -10.50 -56.43
C ILE A 209 -1.21 -10.83 -57.33
N PRO A 210 -1.23 -10.42 -58.62
CA PRO A 210 -0.14 -10.77 -59.53
C PRO A 210 1.22 -10.28 -59.03
N GLY A 211 2.26 -11.12 -59.15
CA GLY A 211 3.61 -10.81 -58.69
C GLY A 211 3.92 -11.18 -57.24
N THR A 212 2.93 -11.66 -56.47
CA THR A 212 3.09 -12.08 -55.07
C THR A 212 3.42 -13.56 -54.89
N GLU A 213 3.60 -14.32 -55.97
CA GLU A 213 3.85 -15.76 -55.95
C GLU A 213 5.14 -16.12 -55.19
N ILE A 214 6.10 -15.18 -55.13
CA ILE A 214 7.31 -15.29 -54.31
C ILE A 214 6.98 -15.53 -52.82
N PHE A 215 5.90 -14.92 -52.33
CA PHE A 215 5.41 -15.07 -50.95
C PHE A 215 4.63 -16.36 -50.73
N GLY A 216 4.44 -17.17 -51.78
CA GLY A 216 4.05 -18.57 -51.62
C GLY A 216 5.12 -19.34 -50.83
N LYS A 217 6.40 -19.09 -51.15
CA LYS A 217 7.54 -19.72 -50.48
C LYS A 217 8.11 -18.86 -49.35
N GLU A 218 8.27 -17.56 -49.58
CA GLU A 218 8.77 -16.63 -48.57
C GLU A 218 7.63 -16.23 -47.62
N ALA A 219 7.87 -16.29 -46.31
CA ALA A 219 6.88 -15.87 -45.33
C ALA A 219 6.72 -14.34 -45.32
N VAL A 220 5.48 -13.88 -45.13
CA VAL A 220 5.17 -12.48 -44.81
C VAL A 220 4.64 -12.48 -43.39
N SER A 221 5.22 -11.63 -42.54
CA SER A 221 4.85 -11.47 -41.13
C SER A 221 4.32 -10.07 -40.81
N ILE A 222 4.61 -9.10 -41.68
CA ILE A 222 4.28 -7.68 -41.51
C ILE A 222 3.66 -7.13 -42.81
N MET A 223 2.61 -6.34 -42.65
CA MET A 223 2.00 -5.53 -43.71
C MET A 223 1.47 -4.24 -43.09
N LEU A 224 2.09 -3.10 -43.42
CA LEU A 224 1.75 -1.79 -42.85
C LEU A 224 1.66 -0.71 -43.95
N PRO A 225 0.85 0.34 -43.79
CA PRO A 225 0.87 1.49 -44.70
C PRO A 225 2.20 2.25 -44.60
N TYR A 226 2.70 2.78 -45.72
CA TYR A 226 3.91 3.61 -45.74
C TYR A 226 3.57 5.12 -45.73
N PRO A 227 4.12 5.94 -44.81
CA PRO A 227 3.66 7.30 -44.56
C PRO A 227 4.08 8.35 -45.61
N GLU A 228 5.22 8.18 -46.29
CA GLU A 228 5.80 9.24 -47.15
C GLU A 228 5.48 9.10 -48.66
N LYS A 229 4.96 7.96 -49.12
CA LYS A 229 4.54 7.76 -50.51
C LYS A 229 3.01 7.81 -50.61
N ASN A 230 2.50 8.14 -51.81
CA ASN A 230 1.06 8.13 -52.14
C ASN A 230 0.29 7.08 -51.34
N SER A 231 -0.92 7.42 -50.89
CA SER A 231 -1.78 6.69 -49.92
C SER A 231 -1.99 5.16 -50.12
N ASN A 232 -1.44 4.56 -51.18
CA ASN A 232 -1.59 3.15 -51.54
C ASN A 232 -0.28 2.34 -51.49
N THR A 233 0.86 2.91 -51.05
CA THR A 233 2.10 2.12 -50.87
C THR A 233 2.05 1.35 -49.55
N ILE A 234 2.23 0.03 -49.64
CA ILE A 234 2.26 -0.88 -48.48
C ILE A 234 3.69 -1.37 -48.26
N LEU A 235 4.12 -1.39 -47.00
CA LEU A 235 5.38 -1.96 -46.56
C LEU A 235 5.14 -3.42 -46.14
N LEU A 236 5.78 -4.36 -46.81
CA LEU A 236 5.74 -5.79 -46.51
C LEU A 236 7.03 -6.21 -45.83
N GLY A 237 6.93 -6.93 -44.72
CA GLY A 237 8.08 -7.52 -44.03
C GLY A 237 7.99 -9.04 -44.01
N GLY A 238 9.07 -9.70 -44.44
CA GLY A 238 9.23 -11.15 -44.33
C GLY A 238 10.20 -11.54 -43.20
N PRO A 239 9.97 -12.66 -42.48
CA PRO A 239 10.76 -13.05 -41.31
C PRO A 239 12.26 -13.09 -41.55
N ASN A 240 12.68 -13.60 -42.71
CA ASN A 240 14.09 -13.81 -43.07
C ASN A 240 14.52 -12.97 -44.28
N THR A 241 13.64 -12.11 -44.79
CA THR A 241 13.86 -11.42 -46.07
C THR A 241 13.76 -9.91 -45.95
N GLY A 242 13.42 -9.39 -44.78
CA GLY A 242 13.33 -7.95 -44.50
C GLY A 242 12.17 -7.29 -45.21
N PHE A 243 12.33 -6.01 -45.55
CA PHE A 243 11.23 -5.19 -46.05
C PHE A 243 11.20 -5.02 -47.57
N TYR A 244 9.98 -4.86 -48.10
CA TYR A 244 9.68 -4.58 -49.50
C TYR A 244 8.57 -3.52 -49.59
N PHE A 245 8.68 -2.61 -50.55
CA PHE A 245 7.55 -1.78 -50.96
C PHE A 245 6.67 -2.53 -51.94
N PHE A 246 5.37 -2.52 -51.67
CA PHE A 246 4.33 -2.95 -52.57
C PHE A 246 3.55 -1.75 -53.10
N GLU A 247 3.62 -1.52 -54.41
CA GLU A 247 2.88 -0.47 -55.10
C GLU A 247 2.45 -0.97 -56.48
N LYS A 248 1.15 -0.86 -56.80
CA LYS A 248 0.58 -1.19 -58.13
C LYS A 248 1.00 -2.58 -58.67
N GLY A 249 0.99 -3.61 -57.83
CA GLY A 249 1.36 -4.97 -58.25
C GLY A 249 2.87 -5.22 -58.37
N THR A 250 3.72 -4.25 -58.01
CA THR A 250 5.18 -4.37 -58.10
C THR A 250 5.81 -4.38 -56.71
N PHE A 251 6.81 -5.25 -56.53
CA PHE A 251 7.60 -5.38 -55.32
C PHE A 251 9.00 -4.83 -55.53
N THR A 252 9.43 -3.94 -54.64
CA THR A 252 10.81 -3.43 -54.64
C THR A 252 11.41 -3.63 -53.27
N LYS A 253 12.55 -4.30 -53.21
CA LYS A 253 13.29 -4.51 -51.95
C LYS A 253 13.60 -3.15 -51.32
N PHE A 254 13.32 -3.03 -50.04
CA PHE A 254 13.66 -1.85 -49.23
C PHE A 254 14.80 -2.25 -48.29
N PRO A 255 16.05 -1.84 -48.56
CA PRO A 255 17.17 -2.10 -47.68
C PRO A 255 17.01 -1.30 -46.38
N THR A 256 17.19 -1.97 -45.25
CA THR A 256 17.06 -1.40 -43.90
C THR A 256 18.18 -1.92 -43.00
N GLU A 257 18.46 -1.23 -41.90
CA GLU A 257 19.41 -1.74 -40.89
C GLU A 257 18.93 -3.02 -40.22
N VAL A 258 17.61 -3.28 -40.23
CA VAL A 258 17.01 -4.54 -39.76
C VAL A 258 17.48 -5.74 -40.60
N ASP A 259 17.85 -5.54 -41.88
CA ASP A 259 18.42 -6.61 -42.69
C ASP A 259 19.73 -7.16 -42.10
N LEU A 260 20.50 -6.34 -41.34
CA LEU A 260 21.70 -6.78 -40.64
C LEU A 260 21.35 -7.74 -39.49
N LEU A 261 20.31 -7.42 -38.71
CA LEU A 261 19.83 -8.28 -37.63
C LEU A 261 19.35 -9.63 -38.19
N ILE A 262 18.71 -9.63 -39.36
CA ILE A 262 18.27 -10.87 -40.02
C ILE A 262 19.47 -11.72 -40.46
N GLN A 263 20.54 -11.09 -40.97
CA GLN A 263 21.77 -11.78 -41.34
C GLN A 263 22.47 -12.43 -40.14
N GLU A 264 22.30 -11.88 -38.94
CA GLU A 264 22.77 -12.44 -37.68
C GLU A 264 21.92 -13.63 -37.18
N GLY A 265 20.82 -13.96 -37.89
CA GLY A 265 19.95 -15.10 -37.57
C GLY A 265 18.65 -14.73 -36.87
N ASN A 266 18.36 -13.44 -36.67
CA ASN A 266 17.12 -12.97 -36.05
C ASN A 266 15.94 -12.97 -37.04
N GLN A 267 14.70 -12.95 -36.53
CA GLN A 267 13.51 -13.07 -37.39
C GLN A 267 12.47 -11.97 -37.12
N LEU A 268 11.97 -11.36 -38.21
CA LEU A 268 10.85 -10.40 -38.13
C LEU A 268 9.52 -11.10 -37.88
N TYR A 269 8.84 -10.74 -36.79
CA TYR A 269 7.61 -11.43 -36.36
C TYR A 269 6.33 -10.58 -36.51
N GLY A 270 6.42 -9.29 -36.25
CA GLY A 270 5.28 -8.39 -36.15
C GLY A 270 5.70 -6.93 -36.14
N ALA A 271 4.74 -6.05 -36.42
CA ALA A 271 4.99 -4.63 -36.41
C ALA A 271 3.70 -3.82 -36.28
N ILE A 272 3.83 -2.63 -35.71
CA ILE A 272 2.79 -1.60 -35.64
C ILE A 272 3.39 -0.24 -36.02
N SER A 273 2.54 0.70 -36.44
CA SER A 273 2.94 2.08 -36.71
C SER A 273 2.69 2.96 -35.49
N HIS A 274 3.60 3.87 -35.18
CA HIS A 274 3.48 4.82 -34.07
C HIS A 274 4.16 6.14 -34.40
N GLN A 275 3.43 7.25 -34.39
CA GLN A 275 3.94 8.62 -34.63
C GLN A 275 4.88 8.74 -35.85
N GLY A 276 4.55 8.06 -36.95
CA GLY A 276 5.35 8.07 -38.18
C GLY A 276 6.54 7.12 -38.19
N ASN A 277 6.83 6.40 -37.11
CA ASN A 277 7.82 5.32 -37.03
C ASN A 277 7.15 3.95 -36.99
N TYR A 278 7.96 2.89 -37.08
CA TYR A 278 7.55 1.50 -36.95
C TYR A 278 8.14 0.87 -35.70
N ILE A 279 7.28 0.21 -34.92
CA ILE A 279 7.69 -0.61 -33.79
C ILE A 279 7.61 -2.06 -34.25
N LEU A 280 8.75 -2.74 -34.28
CA LEU A 280 8.93 -4.08 -34.81
C LEU A 280 9.20 -5.05 -33.66
N SER A 281 8.61 -6.24 -33.71
CA SER A 281 9.02 -7.37 -32.87
C SER A 281 9.97 -8.27 -33.67
N VAL A 282 11.19 -8.43 -33.17
CA VAL A 282 12.27 -9.20 -33.79
C VAL A 282 12.69 -10.31 -32.82
N ILE A 283 12.40 -11.56 -33.17
CA ILE A 283 12.77 -12.72 -32.35
C ILE A 283 14.31 -12.79 -32.27
N GLY A 284 14.83 -12.81 -31.03
CA GLY A 284 16.26 -12.81 -30.72
C GLY A 284 16.82 -11.43 -30.36
N VAL A 285 16.03 -10.36 -30.52
CA VAL A 285 16.41 -8.98 -30.14
C VAL A 285 15.37 -8.32 -29.22
N GLY A 286 14.09 -8.69 -29.33
CA GLY A 286 12.99 -8.05 -28.63
C GLY A 286 12.24 -7.04 -29.50
N VAL A 287 12.19 -5.78 -29.06
CA VAL A 287 11.51 -4.69 -29.77
C VAL A 287 12.52 -3.78 -30.46
N VAL A 288 12.24 -3.41 -31.71
CA VAL A 288 13.06 -2.50 -32.51
C VAL A 288 12.20 -1.35 -33.02
N ILE A 289 12.62 -0.11 -32.79
CA ILE A 289 11.97 1.09 -33.34
C ILE A 289 12.76 1.51 -34.58
N MET A 290 12.09 1.61 -35.72
CA MET A 290 12.67 1.93 -37.02
C MET A 290 11.94 3.12 -37.65
N ASN A 291 12.68 4.07 -38.22
CA ASN A 291 12.07 5.19 -38.95
C ASN A 291 11.65 4.79 -40.39
N PRO A 292 10.89 5.63 -41.12
CA PRO A 292 10.52 5.35 -42.51
C PRO A 292 11.68 5.24 -43.51
N LYS A 293 12.88 5.70 -43.13
CA LYS A 293 14.10 5.60 -43.95
C LYS A 293 14.82 4.26 -43.79
N GLY A 294 14.40 3.42 -42.83
CA GLY A 294 14.98 2.10 -42.60
C GLY A 294 16.10 2.08 -41.57
N GLU A 295 16.28 3.16 -40.81
CA GLU A 295 17.30 3.28 -39.75
C GLU A 295 16.70 2.84 -38.41
N ILE A 296 17.48 2.09 -37.61
CA ILE A 296 17.08 1.67 -36.26
C ILE A 296 17.33 2.82 -35.29
N LEU A 297 16.25 3.33 -34.71
CA LEU A 297 16.27 4.37 -33.70
C LEU A 297 16.56 3.80 -32.30
N LYS A 298 16.04 2.61 -32.01
CA LYS A 298 16.17 1.99 -30.69
C LYS A 298 15.99 0.48 -30.72
N LYS A 299 16.71 -0.22 -29.84
CA LYS A 299 16.53 -1.65 -29.57
C LYS A 299 16.21 -1.83 -28.08
N ILE A 300 15.26 -2.70 -27.78
CA ILE A 300 14.80 -2.96 -26.42
C ILE A 300 14.65 -4.47 -26.28
N GLY A 301 15.65 -5.09 -25.65
CA GLY A 301 15.67 -6.52 -25.36
C GLY A 301 15.81 -6.80 -23.87
N SER A 302 16.30 -7.99 -23.54
CA SER A 302 16.60 -8.46 -22.20
C SER A 302 17.71 -7.65 -21.53
N ASP A 303 18.65 -7.13 -22.32
CA ASP A 303 19.68 -6.18 -21.92
C ASP A 303 19.10 -4.85 -21.40
N GLN A 304 17.95 -4.44 -21.94
CA GLN A 304 17.19 -3.26 -21.53
C GLN A 304 16.07 -3.59 -20.52
N GLY A 305 16.01 -4.84 -20.04
CA GLY A 305 15.14 -5.28 -18.96
C GLY A 305 13.79 -5.90 -19.36
N LEU A 306 13.63 -6.37 -20.60
CA LEU A 306 12.59 -7.35 -20.92
C LEU A 306 12.93 -8.72 -20.31
N HIS A 307 11.92 -9.56 -20.03
CA HIS A 307 12.17 -10.91 -19.52
C HIS A 307 12.67 -11.88 -20.59
N SER A 308 12.23 -11.71 -21.84
CA SER A 308 12.68 -12.52 -22.98
C SER A 308 12.76 -11.67 -24.25
N ASP A 309 13.72 -11.99 -25.11
CA ASP A 309 13.90 -11.43 -26.45
C ASP A 309 12.95 -12.07 -27.49
N VAL A 310 12.13 -13.03 -27.07
CA VAL A 310 11.08 -13.66 -27.88
C VAL A 310 9.76 -12.93 -27.63
N VAL A 311 9.53 -11.89 -28.42
CA VAL A 311 8.29 -11.10 -28.40
C VAL A 311 7.23 -11.76 -29.28
N THR A 312 6.08 -12.06 -28.68
CA THR A 312 4.94 -12.72 -29.32
C THR A 312 3.90 -11.72 -29.83
N SER A 313 3.79 -10.54 -29.22
CA SER A 313 2.87 -9.49 -29.67
C SER A 313 3.30 -8.13 -29.16
N VAL A 314 2.92 -7.10 -29.90
CA VAL A 314 3.09 -5.69 -29.53
C VAL A 314 1.76 -4.96 -29.72
N TYR A 315 1.38 -4.15 -28.73
CA TYR A 315 0.09 -3.45 -28.70
C TYR A 315 0.25 -2.08 -28.03
N LEU A 316 -0.38 -1.04 -28.57
CA LEU A 316 -0.39 0.30 -27.96
C LEU A 316 -1.69 0.49 -27.18
N ASP A 317 -1.59 0.84 -25.90
CA ASP A 317 -2.73 1.26 -25.11
C ASP A 317 -3.21 2.68 -25.51
N LYS A 318 -4.39 3.08 -25.04
CA LYS A 318 -5.02 4.40 -25.30
C LYS A 318 -4.12 5.59 -24.93
N ASN A 319 -3.16 5.40 -24.03
CA ASN A 319 -2.20 6.42 -23.58
C ASN A 319 -0.82 6.24 -24.24
N ASN A 320 -0.74 5.50 -25.35
CA ASN A 320 0.47 5.20 -26.12
C ASN A 320 1.55 4.43 -25.34
N GLY A 321 1.17 3.73 -24.26
CA GLY A 321 2.03 2.74 -23.61
C GLY A 321 2.15 1.49 -24.48
N LEU A 322 3.39 1.06 -24.74
CA LEU A 322 3.64 -0.13 -25.55
C LEU A 322 3.61 -1.37 -24.66
N TRP A 323 2.56 -2.17 -24.81
CA TRP A 323 2.47 -3.50 -24.25
C TRP A 323 3.15 -4.52 -25.16
N VAL A 324 4.03 -5.31 -24.56
CA VAL A 324 4.83 -6.33 -25.22
C VAL A 324 4.60 -7.64 -24.48
N THR A 325 4.11 -8.64 -25.19
CA THR A 325 3.97 -9.99 -24.66
C THR A 325 5.15 -10.83 -25.12
N THR A 326 5.62 -11.72 -24.26
CA THR A 326 6.77 -12.58 -24.54
C THR A 326 6.40 -14.04 -24.33
N GLU A 327 7.35 -14.93 -24.58
CA GLU A 327 7.21 -16.33 -24.18
C GLU A 327 7.22 -16.55 -22.65
N ASP A 328 7.68 -15.54 -21.90
CA ASP A 328 7.84 -15.54 -20.44
C ASP A 328 7.32 -14.23 -19.81
N GLY A 329 6.00 -14.09 -19.83
CA GLY A 329 5.27 -12.96 -19.25
C GLY A 329 5.04 -11.82 -20.24
N MET A 330 5.02 -10.61 -19.70
CA MET A 330 4.73 -9.40 -20.47
C MET A 330 5.38 -8.16 -19.85
N ALA A 331 5.47 -7.10 -20.63
CA ALA A 331 6.03 -5.84 -20.21
C ALA A 331 5.26 -4.67 -20.81
N ARG A 332 5.16 -3.57 -20.08
CA ARG A 332 4.75 -2.27 -20.60
C ARG A 332 5.97 -1.37 -20.67
N ILE A 333 6.23 -0.83 -21.86
CA ILE A 333 7.33 0.08 -22.16
C ILE A 333 6.77 1.48 -22.36
N ALA A 334 7.29 2.45 -21.63
CA ALA A 334 6.95 3.87 -21.80
C ALA A 334 7.73 4.47 -22.98
N ILE A 335 7.37 4.12 -24.22
CA ILE A 335 8.09 4.50 -25.44
C ILE A 335 8.16 6.01 -25.69
N ASP A 336 7.13 6.74 -25.25
CA ASP A 336 7.04 8.20 -25.35
C ASP A 336 7.51 8.90 -24.06
N SER A 337 8.19 8.18 -23.17
CA SER A 337 8.69 8.74 -21.90
C SER A 337 9.65 9.90 -22.17
N PRO A 338 9.49 11.06 -21.50
CA PRO A 338 10.50 12.12 -21.54
C PRO A 338 11.77 11.73 -20.76
N ILE A 339 11.73 10.62 -20.03
CA ILE A 339 12.80 10.14 -19.15
C ILE A 339 13.52 8.94 -19.77
N LEU A 340 14.86 8.98 -19.74
CA LEU A 340 15.76 7.86 -19.99
C LEU A 340 16.65 7.61 -18.79
N ILE A 341 16.96 6.33 -18.53
CA ILE A 341 17.74 5.88 -17.38
C ILE A 341 19.02 5.23 -17.89
N PHE A 342 20.14 5.54 -17.24
CA PHE A 342 21.45 4.97 -17.53
C PHE A 342 21.99 4.36 -16.24
N GLY A 343 22.26 3.06 -16.24
CA GLY A 343 22.62 2.32 -15.04
C GLY A 343 23.87 1.48 -15.20
N LYS A 344 23.90 0.40 -14.41
CA LYS A 344 25.01 -0.57 -14.34
C LYS A 344 25.26 -1.29 -15.66
N ASP A 345 24.19 -1.56 -16.40
CA ASP A 345 24.19 -2.14 -17.76
C ASP A 345 24.99 -1.30 -18.76
N LEU A 346 25.05 0.02 -18.57
CA LEU A 346 25.85 0.95 -19.36
C LEU A 346 27.15 1.37 -18.66
N GLY A 347 27.63 0.60 -17.68
CA GLY A 347 28.89 0.85 -16.99
C GLY A 347 28.83 1.81 -15.79
N ILE A 348 27.65 2.35 -15.43
CA ILE A 348 27.49 3.23 -14.28
C ILE A 348 27.19 2.41 -13.01
N ASN A 349 28.24 2.04 -12.28
CA ASN A 349 28.16 1.15 -11.10
C ASN A 349 28.06 1.87 -9.74
N SER A 350 27.91 3.19 -9.74
CA SER A 350 28.04 4.01 -8.53
C SER A 350 27.16 5.27 -8.62
N ALA A 351 26.88 5.88 -7.48
CA ALA A 351 26.11 7.11 -7.43
C ALA A 351 26.85 8.24 -8.18
N VAL A 352 26.12 8.94 -9.05
CA VAL A 352 26.63 10.08 -9.79
C VAL A 352 26.61 11.31 -8.89
N ARG A 353 27.77 11.94 -8.70
CA ARG A 353 28.00 13.08 -7.80
C ARG A 353 28.24 14.38 -8.53
N SER A 354 28.66 14.33 -9.79
CA SER A 354 28.84 15.50 -10.64
C SER A 354 28.71 15.11 -12.10
N ILE A 355 28.20 16.04 -12.91
CA ILE A 355 27.96 15.85 -14.35
C ILE A 355 28.56 17.07 -15.04
N GLU A 356 29.42 16.83 -16.03
CA GLU A 356 29.92 17.87 -16.93
C GLU A 356 30.03 17.33 -18.35
N LYS A 357 29.79 18.20 -19.34
CA LYS A 357 29.95 17.89 -20.76
C LYS A 357 31.13 18.70 -21.31
N LYS A 358 32.06 18.02 -21.98
CA LYS A 358 33.22 18.65 -22.63
C LYS A 358 33.25 18.27 -24.10
N GLY A 359 32.92 19.21 -24.98
CA GLY A 359 32.65 18.90 -26.38
C GLY A 359 31.42 17.98 -26.49
N ASP A 360 31.55 16.86 -27.20
CA ASP A 360 30.47 15.86 -27.32
C ASP A 360 30.51 14.77 -26.23
N GLU A 361 31.55 14.75 -25.38
CA GLU A 361 31.75 13.74 -24.35
C GLU A 361 31.11 14.15 -23.01
N LEU A 362 30.34 13.23 -22.42
CA LEU A 362 29.76 13.39 -21.09
C LEU A 362 30.65 12.72 -20.03
N TYR A 363 31.05 13.50 -19.03
CA TYR A 363 31.88 13.08 -17.91
C TYR A 363 31.06 13.06 -16.62
N LEU A 364 31.19 11.97 -15.85
CA LEU A 364 30.49 11.77 -14.58
C LEU A 364 31.51 11.52 -13.46
N GLY A 365 31.45 12.34 -12.41
CA GLY A 365 32.12 12.04 -11.16
C GLY A 365 31.26 11.09 -10.32
N THR A 366 31.85 10.00 -9.83
CA THR A 366 31.15 8.98 -9.03
C THR A 366 31.88 8.70 -7.72
N ASN A 367 31.30 7.91 -6.82
CA ASN A 367 32.02 7.46 -5.60
C ASN A 367 33.21 6.53 -5.92
N THR A 368 33.29 6.01 -7.15
CA THR A 368 34.32 5.03 -7.56
C THR A 368 35.39 5.63 -8.46
N GLY A 369 35.26 6.88 -8.88
CA GLY A 369 36.17 7.53 -9.81
C GLY A 369 35.44 8.36 -10.86
N LEU A 370 36.20 8.84 -11.84
CA LEU A 370 35.67 9.51 -13.02
C LEU A 370 35.31 8.47 -14.09
N ILE A 371 34.11 8.59 -14.66
CA ILE A 371 33.72 7.82 -15.85
C ILE A 371 33.33 8.78 -16.98
N LYS A 372 33.49 8.34 -18.22
CA LYS A 372 33.09 9.09 -19.41
C LYS A 372 32.33 8.21 -20.39
N PHE A 373 31.42 8.79 -21.17
CA PHE A 373 30.72 8.07 -22.20
C PHE A 373 31.64 7.79 -23.41
N ASP A 374 31.72 6.53 -23.81
CA ASP A 374 32.42 6.08 -25.02
C ASP A 374 31.40 5.93 -26.15
N ALA A 375 31.46 6.81 -27.16
CA ALA A 375 30.51 6.80 -28.26
C ALA A 375 30.65 5.61 -29.22
N ILE A 376 31.82 4.96 -29.27
CA ILE A 376 32.06 3.80 -30.13
C ILE A 376 31.43 2.57 -29.50
N GLU A 377 31.69 2.39 -28.22
CA GLU A 377 31.30 1.21 -27.45
C GLU A 377 29.92 1.36 -26.81
N LYS A 378 29.36 2.59 -26.87
CA LYS A 378 28.00 2.93 -26.41
C LYS A 378 27.77 2.72 -24.91
N GLU A 379 28.83 2.82 -24.11
CA GLU A 379 28.81 2.62 -22.65
C GLU A 379 29.70 3.63 -21.91
N PHE A 380 29.54 3.74 -20.58
CA PHE A 380 30.42 4.53 -19.73
C PHE A 380 31.65 3.73 -19.30
N LYS A 381 32.83 4.29 -19.58
CA LYS A 381 34.14 3.70 -19.23
C LYS A 381 34.90 4.58 -18.25
N ALA A 382 35.94 4.03 -17.64
CA ALA A 382 36.84 4.80 -16.78
C ALA A 382 37.43 6.01 -17.53
N GLY A 383 37.22 7.21 -17.00
CA GLY A 383 37.74 8.46 -17.54
C GLY A 383 39.18 8.75 -17.10
N LEU A 384 39.66 8.08 -16.05
CA LEU A 384 41.02 8.16 -15.53
C LEU A 384 41.51 6.76 -15.17
N GLU A 385 42.73 6.41 -15.58
CA GLU A 385 43.36 5.15 -15.19
C GLU A 385 43.75 5.16 -13.70
N ASN A 386 43.47 4.07 -12.98
CA ASN A 386 43.85 3.86 -11.56
C ASN A 386 43.29 4.89 -10.55
N GLU A 387 42.27 5.65 -10.94
CA GLU A 387 41.57 6.61 -10.07
C GLU A 387 40.38 5.94 -9.37
N ASN A 388 40.65 5.33 -8.21
CA ASN A 388 39.62 4.76 -7.32
C ASN A 388 39.39 5.71 -6.13
N SER A 389 38.93 6.93 -6.40
CA SER A 389 38.54 7.89 -5.36
C SER A 389 37.23 8.58 -5.69
N GLU A 390 36.55 9.10 -4.67
CA GLU A 390 35.30 9.81 -4.84
C GLU A 390 35.53 11.14 -5.57
N ILE A 391 34.82 11.35 -6.68
CA ILE A 391 34.86 12.60 -7.45
C ILE A 391 33.58 13.38 -7.19
N PHE A 392 33.64 14.34 -6.26
CA PHE A 392 32.47 15.13 -5.82
C PHE A 392 32.12 16.28 -6.75
N GLY A 393 33.08 16.83 -7.49
CA GLY A 393 32.88 17.97 -8.37
C GLY A 393 33.66 17.83 -9.66
N LEU A 394 33.17 18.48 -10.71
CA LEU A 394 33.85 18.65 -11.98
C LEU A 394 33.72 20.12 -12.36
N LEU A 395 34.76 20.69 -12.97
CA LEU A 395 34.80 22.09 -13.34
C LEU A 395 35.39 22.25 -14.74
N ASP A 396 34.62 22.86 -15.64
CA ASP A 396 35.13 23.28 -16.95
C ASP A 396 35.78 24.67 -16.83
N ASP A 397 37.05 24.79 -17.26
CA ASP A 397 37.78 26.06 -17.31
C ASP A 397 37.74 26.74 -18.69
N GLY A 398 36.97 26.17 -19.64
CA GLY A 398 36.85 26.58 -21.02
C GLY A 398 37.71 25.73 -21.97
N ASP A 399 38.96 25.44 -21.63
CA ASP A 399 39.87 24.63 -22.44
C ASP A 399 39.98 23.18 -21.93
N ASN A 400 39.79 22.98 -20.63
CA ASN A 400 40.07 21.74 -19.91
C ASN A 400 38.98 21.41 -18.91
N LEU A 401 38.88 20.12 -18.57
CA LEU A 401 38.06 19.65 -17.45
C LEU A 401 38.92 19.40 -16.22
N ILE A 402 38.71 20.16 -15.16
CA ILE A 402 39.38 19.99 -13.87
C ILE A 402 38.66 18.93 -13.06
N VAL A 403 39.41 17.95 -12.54
CA VAL A 403 38.92 16.77 -11.82
C VAL A 403 39.58 16.70 -10.44
N PRO A 404 38.92 17.25 -9.39
CA PRO A 404 39.28 17.05 -7.99
C PRO A 404 39.00 15.61 -7.53
N GLY A 405 40.01 14.92 -7.01
CA GLY A 405 39.88 13.58 -6.42
C GLY A 405 41.05 13.27 -5.48
N ARG A 406 41.69 12.10 -5.64
CA ARG A 406 42.90 11.75 -4.89
C ARG A 406 44.02 12.79 -5.05
N ASN A 407 44.08 13.41 -6.23
CA ASN A 407 44.90 14.57 -6.53
C ASN A 407 44.05 15.60 -7.27
N LEU A 408 44.70 16.61 -7.86
CA LEU A 408 44.09 17.47 -8.85
C LEU A 408 44.54 17.05 -10.25
N ASN A 409 43.61 16.59 -11.08
CA ASN A 409 43.86 16.23 -12.47
C ASN A 409 43.17 17.23 -13.40
N VAL A 410 43.70 17.36 -14.61
CA VAL A 410 43.10 18.13 -15.70
C VAL A 410 43.01 17.25 -16.93
N ILE A 411 41.84 17.16 -17.54
CA ILE A 411 41.62 16.45 -18.80
C ILE A 411 41.65 17.46 -19.94
N ARG A 412 42.56 17.25 -20.88
CA ARG A 412 42.69 18.01 -22.13
C ARG A 412 42.79 17.05 -23.30
N ASP A 413 41.98 17.25 -24.32
CA ASP A 413 41.95 16.41 -25.52
C ASP A 413 41.87 14.91 -25.20
N GLY A 414 41.06 14.56 -24.19
CA GLY A 414 40.88 13.19 -23.70
C GLY A 414 42.06 12.60 -22.91
N LYS A 415 43.12 13.37 -22.64
CA LYS A 415 44.28 12.95 -21.86
C LYS A 415 44.32 13.60 -20.48
N ALA A 416 44.62 12.79 -19.47
CA ALA A 416 44.77 13.25 -18.10
C ALA A 416 46.18 13.82 -17.85
N ILE A 417 46.23 15.03 -17.29
CA ILE A 417 47.43 15.72 -16.83
C ILE A 417 47.29 15.90 -15.32
N ARG A 418 48.18 15.26 -14.56
CA ARG A 418 48.24 15.44 -13.11
C ARG A 418 48.91 16.77 -12.78
N LEU A 419 48.26 17.60 -11.98
CA LEU A 419 48.82 18.86 -11.49
C LEU A 419 49.61 18.63 -10.19
N ASP A 420 50.49 19.58 -9.88
CA ASP A 420 51.19 19.61 -8.60
C ASP A 420 50.18 19.70 -7.45
N PHE A 421 50.30 18.78 -6.51
CA PHE A 421 49.38 18.64 -5.39
C PHE A 421 50.14 18.20 -4.12
N PRO A 422 49.79 18.72 -2.93
CA PRO A 422 50.46 18.37 -1.67
C PRO A 422 50.49 16.85 -1.42
N GLN A 423 51.64 16.32 -1.00
CA GLN A 423 51.82 14.91 -0.62
C GLN A 423 51.60 14.69 0.89
N ASP A 424 50.66 15.43 1.48
CA ASP A 424 50.34 15.40 2.92
C ASP A 424 49.12 14.52 3.24
N GLY A 425 48.62 13.77 2.24
CA GLY A 425 47.39 12.98 2.35
C GLY A 425 46.10 13.78 2.12
N SER A 426 46.20 15.06 1.71
CA SER A 426 45.04 15.82 1.25
C SER A 426 44.33 15.11 0.08
N LEU A 427 43.02 15.24 0.01
CA LEU A 427 42.20 14.89 -1.15
C LEU A 427 41.50 16.14 -1.65
N ALA A 428 41.51 16.39 -2.95
CA ALA A 428 40.77 17.49 -3.55
C ALA A 428 39.29 17.09 -3.64
N ARG A 429 38.40 17.95 -3.14
CA ARG A 429 36.94 17.68 -3.09
C ARG A 429 36.16 18.49 -4.10
N THR A 430 36.47 19.76 -4.22
CA THR A 430 35.73 20.69 -5.07
C THR A 430 36.65 21.80 -5.55
N ALA A 431 36.27 22.47 -6.63
CA ALA A 431 37.05 23.55 -7.22
C ALA A 431 36.13 24.63 -7.78
N ILE A 432 36.61 25.87 -7.80
CA ILE A 432 35.92 27.00 -8.42
C ILE A 432 36.92 27.96 -9.07
N ILE A 433 36.54 28.50 -10.24
CA ILE A 433 37.19 29.64 -10.87
C ILE A 433 36.28 30.85 -10.62
N PRO A 434 36.73 31.85 -9.84
CA PRO A 434 35.95 33.07 -9.62
C PRO A 434 35.71 33.82 -10.94
N LYS A 435 34.48 34.27 -11.20
CA LYS A 435 34.11 34.97 -12.44
C LYS A 435 34.88 36.27 -12.61
N ASP A 436 35.03 37.03 -11.53
CA ASP A 436 35.76 38.30 -11.54
C ASP A 436 37.28 38.11 -11.63
N ASN A 437 37.79 36.90 -11.37
CA ASN A 437 39.21 36.57 -11.34
C ASN A 437 39.51 35.24 -12.06
N PRO A 438 39.38 35.17 -13.39
CA PRO A 438 39.49 33.93 -14.16
C PRO A 438 40.91 33.32 -14.20
N ASN A 439 41.90 34.05 -13.67
CA ASN A 439 43.29 33.57 -13.56
C ASN A 439 43.56 32.83 -12.24
N ILE A 440 42.57 32.74 -11.35
CA ILE A 440 42.67 32.10 -10.05
C ILE A 440 41.80 30.83 -10.05
N LEU A 441 42.34 29.74 -9.50
CA LEU A 441 41.60 28.51 -9.24
C LEU A 441 41.70 28.19 -7.75
N LEU A 442 40.55 28.07 -7.11
CA LEU A 442 40.43 27.69 -5.71
C LEU A 442 40.06 26.22 -5.62
N VAL A 443 40.81 25.46 -4.83
CA VAL A 443 40.58 24.02 -4.65
C VAL A 443 40.38 23.70 -3.18
N GLY A 444 39.17 23.26 -2.84
CA GLY A 444 38.83 22.80 -1.50
C GLY A 444 39.33 21.38 -1.27
N THR A 445 40.00 21.15 -0.15
CA THR A 445 40.59 19.85 0.21
C THR A 445 40.17 19.40 1.60
N THR A 446 40.41 18.12 1.90
CA THR A 446 40.22 17.53 3.23
C THR A 446 41.08 18.15 4.32
N LEU A 447 42.08 18.97 3.98
CA LEU A 447 42.94 19.65 4.95
C LEU A 447 42.87 21.18 4.89
N GLY A 448 42.14 21.78 3.93
CA GLY A 448 42.00 23.24 3.83
C GLY A 448 41.66 23.73 2.42
N LEU A 449 42.06 24.98 2.12
CA LEU A 449 41.90 25.59 0.80
C LEU A 449 43.26 25.76 0.12
N LEU A 450 43.37 25.36 -1.15
CA LEU A 450 44.53 25.59 -1.99
C LEU A 450 44.25 26.67 -3.04
N LEU A 451 45.28 27.46 -3.35
CA LEU A 451 45.27 28.49 -4.37
C LEU A 451 46.16 28.07 -5.55
N TYR A 452 45.59 28.08 -6.73
CA TYR A 452 46.27 27.90 -8.01
C TYR A 452 46.14 29.18 -8.83
N GLU A 453 47.15 29.45 -9.65
CA GLU A 453 47.15 30.53 -10.64
C GLU A 453 47.29 29.94 -12.04
N LYS A 454 46.69 30.58 -13.03
CA LYS A 454 46.77 30.13 -14.43
C LYS A 454 48.22 30.10 -14.88
N GLY A 455 48.69 28.92 -15.28
CA GLY A 455 50.07 28.68 -15.67
C GLY A 455 50.41 29.37 -17.00
N LEU A 456 51.65 29.82 -17.14
CA LEU A 456 52.15 30.42 -18.39
C LEU A 456 52.51 29.35 -19.45
N SER A 457 52.70 28.10 -19.02
CA SER A 457 53.04 26.96 -19.87
C SER A 457 51.79 26.23 -20.35
N LYS A 458 51.76 25.85 -21.63
CA LYS A 458 50.74 24.92 -22.14
C LYS A 458 50.79 23.57 -21.43
N GLN A 459 51.91 23.14 -20.84
CA GLN A 459 52.02 21.82 -20.23
C GLN A 459 51.32 21.73 -18.86
N PHE A 460 51.26 22.81 -18.10
CA PHE A 460 50.65 22.87 -16.78
C PHE A 460 49.69 24.07 -16.72
N PRO A 461 48.38 23.86 -16.98
CA PRO A 461 47.42 24.97 -17.07
C PRO A 461 47.22 25.74 -15.76
N TRP A 462 47.57 25.12 -14.63
CA TRP A 462 47.39 25.68 -13.29
C TRP A 462 48.62 25.37 -12.44
N GLU A 463 49.20 26.40 -11.81
CA GLU A 463 50.37 26.31 -10.94
C GLU A 463 49.96 26.49 -9.47
N LEU A 464 50.38 25.58 -8.60
CA LEU A 464 50.09 25.66 -7.16
C LEU A 464 50.87 26.82 -6.52
N ARG A 465 50.16 27.78 -5.93
CA ARG A 465 50.75 28.88 -5.15
C ARG A 465 50.86 28.57 -3.66
N GLY A 466 50.00 27.70 -3.14
CA GLY A 466 50.07 27.20 -1.77
C GLY A 466 48.71 27.12 -1.08
N LYS A 467 48.75 26.93 0.24
CA LYS A 467 47.56 26.81 1.11
C LYS A 467 47.13 28.18 1.63
N VAL A 468 45.83 28.44 1.62
CA VAL A 468 45.23 29.66 2.20
C VAL A 468 45.14 29.48 3.72
N PRO A 469 45.79 30.35 4.53
CA PRO A 469 45.79 30.22 5.98
C PRO A 469 44.40 30.54 6.58
N GLY A 470 44.09 29.93 7.73
CA GLY A 470 42.88 30.23 8.50
C GLY A 470 41.59 29.52 8.03
N ILE A 471 41.68 28.68 6.99
CA ILE A 471 40.55 27.90 6.48
C ILE A 471 40.79 26.41 6.76
N GLY A 472 39.86 25.80 7.50
CA GLY A 472 39.87 24.37 7.80
C GLY A 472 39.44 23.50 6.60
N PRO A 473 39.41 22.16 6.77
CA PRO A 473 38.86 21.21 5.81
C PRO A 473 37.57 21.70 5.17
N ILE A 474 37.58 21.81 3.84
CA ILE A 474 36.41 22.21 3.08
C ILE A 474 35.57 20.96 2.83
N SER A 475 34.24 21.13 2.93
CA SER A 475 33.28 20.09 2.55
C SER A 475 33.23 20.00 1.02
N ASN A 476 32.12 20.39 0.38
CA ASN A 476 31.88 20.07 -1.02
C ASN A 476 31.32 21.24 -1.86
N HIS A 477 31.08 22.43 -1.30
CA HIS A 477 30.41 23.51 -2.02
C HIS A 477 31.19 24.83 -2.01
N PHE A 478 31.31 25.42 -3.21
CA PHE A 478 31.62 26.83 -3.40
C PHE A 478 30.41 27.50 -4.04
N PHE A 479 29.97 28.61 -3.47
CA PHE A 479 28.93 29.45 -4.04
C PHE A 479 29.49 30.83 -4.31
N GLU A 480 29.30 31.35 -5.51
CA GLU A 480 29.72 32.71 -5.85
C GLU A 480 28.48 33.62 -5.89
N GLY A 481 28.49 34.66 -5.05
CA GLY A 481 27.43 35.67 -5.00
C GLY A 481 27.56 36.68 -6.14
N LYS A 482 26.49 37.44 -6.39
CA LYS A 482 26.50 38.55 -7.37
C LYS A 482 27.50 39.67 -7.04
N ASP A 483 27.94 39.75 -5.80
CA ASP A 483 28.93 40.70 -5.29
C ASP A 483 30.38 40.21 -5.48
N GLY A 484 30.59 39.05 -6.12
CA GLY A 484 31.91 38.46 -6.35
C GLY A 484 32.50 37.74 -5.13
N LYS A 485 31.76 37.68 -4.00
CA LYS A 485 32.19 36.92 -2.82
C LYS A 485 31.96 35.44 -3.01
N ILE A 486 32.89 34.63 -2.49
CA ILE A 486 32.80 33.18 -2.56
C ILE A 486 32.48 32.65 -1.16
N PHE A 487 31.38 31.90 -1.05
CA PHE A 487 30.95 31.25 0.18
C PHE A 487 31.33 29.77 0.14
N THR A 488 31.85 29.27 1.25
CA THR A 488 32.15 27.84 1.42
C THR A 488 32.02 27.42 2.88
N SER A 489 31.86 26.13 3.14
CA SER A 489 31.73 25.60 4.49
C SER A 489 32.79 24.54 4.81
N GLY A 490 33.24 24.56 6.07
CA GLY A 490 34.26 23.63 6.57
C GLY A 490 34.35 23.60 8.09
N GLN A 491 34.45 22.41 8.68
CA GLN A 491 34.46 22.18 10.15
C GLN A 491 33.30 22.86 10.91
N GLY A 492 32.09 22.83 10.35
CA GLY A 492 30.92 23.46 10.98
C GLY A 492 30.98 24.99 11.00
N LYS A 493 31.83 25.61 10.18
CA LYS A 493 31.89 27.06 9.98
C LYS A 493 31.57 27.41 8.53
N LEU A 494 30.96 28.57 8.35
CA LEU A 494 30.70 29.16 7.04
C LEU A 494 31.70 30.31 6.81
N TYR A 495 32.39 30.29 5.67
CA TYR A 495 33.40 31.27 5.30
C TYR A 495 32.90 32.08 4.12
N ALA A 496 33.01 33.41 4.21
CA ALA A 496 32.96 34.32 3.07
C ALA A 496 34.39 34.69 2.68
N LEU A 497 34.76 34.43 1.43
CA LEU A 497 36.08 34.66 0.86
C LEU A 497 36.02 35.90 -0.03
N GLU A 498 36.82 36.91 0.32
CA GLU A 498 37.03 38.10 -0.52
C GLU A 498 38.39 37.99 -1.20
N ILE A 499 38.43 38.26 -2.51
CA ILE A 499 39.65 38.24 -3.32
C ILE A 499 40.17 39.68 -3.46
N GLU A 500 41.25 40.01 -2.75
CA GLU A 500 41.93 41.30 -2.88
C GLU A 500 43.07 41.18 -3.91
N VAL A 501 42.82 41.60 -5.16
CA VAL A 501 43.91 41.70 -6.16
C VAL A 501 44.66 43.02 -5.97
N LYS A 502 45.78 43.00 -5.25
CA LYS A 502 46.74 44.11 -5.22
C LYS A 502 47.88 43.85 -6.21
N GLY A 503 48.22 44.87 -7.00
CA GLY A 503 49.04 44.78 -8.19
C GLY A 503 50.43 44.14 -8.04
N VAL A 504 50.89 43.59 -9.16
CA VAL A 504 52.23 43.15 -9.60
C VAL A 504 53.37 43.19 -8.56
N GLU A 505 53.37 42.31 -7.55
CA GLU A 505 54.58 41.80 -6.85
C GLU A 505 54.27 40.43 -6.18
N PRO A 506 55.27 39.58 -5.86
CA PRO A 506 55.12 38.13 -5.85
C PRO A 506 54.16 37.60 -4.78
N ILE A 507 53.23 36.78 -5.27
CA ILE A 507 51.99 36.35 -4.66
C ILE A 507 52.23 35.24 -3.63
N GLY A 508 51.89 35.53 -2.37
CA GLY A 508 51.84 34.58 -1.27
C GLY A 508 51.12 35.18 -0.04
N ASN A 509 50.14 34.44 0.50
CA ASN A 509 49.42 34.67 1.76
C ASN A 509 48.44 35.85 1.91
N GLN A 510 48.27 36.77 0.95
CA GLN A 510 47.39 37.95 1.12
C GLN A 510 46.30 38.17 0.04
N ILE A 511 46.10 37.23 -0.89
CA ILE A 511 45.07 37.40 -1.94
C ILE A 511 43.65 37.11 -1.44
N ILE A 512 43.49 36.14 -0.54
CA ILE A 512 42.17 35.70 -0.09
C ILE A 512 42.02 36.03 1.38
N LYS A 513 40.98 36.82 1.69
CA LYS A 513 40.63 37.20 3.05
C LYS A 513 39.41 36.41 3.51
N PRO A 514 39.59 35.35 4.32
CA PRO A 514 38.46 34.61 4.86
C PRO A 514 37.80 35.37 6.02
N THR A 515 36.49 35.51 5.96
CA THR A 515 35.64 36.00 7.06
C THR A 515 34.75 34.85 7.52
N VAL A 516 34.80 34.51 8.82
CA VAL A 516 33.89 33.51 9.39
C VAL A 516 32.54 34.19 9.63
N LEU A 517 31.48 33.63 9.08
CA LEU A 517 30.11 34.09 9.31
C LEU A 517 29.57 33.42 10.58
N ASP A 518 28.98 34.23 11.47
CA ASP A 518 28.35 33.75 12.69
C ASP A 518 26.95 33.25 12.37
N VAL A 519 26.82 31.95 12.14
CA VAL A 519 25.58 31.28 11.74
C VAL A 519 25.43 29.95 12.47
N ASP A 520 24.18 29.50 12.63
CA ASP A 520 23.89 28.18 13.17
C ASP A 520 24.41 27.09 12.21
N PRO A 521 25.34 26.22 12.64
CA PRO A 521 25.92 25.19 11.79
C PRO A 521 24.94 24.07 11.41
N SER A 522 23.75 24.03 12.00
CA SER A 522 22.72 23.03 11.70
C SER A 522 21.78 23.42 10.55
N GLY A 523 21.78 24.70 10.14
CA GLY A 523 20.92 25.20 9.07
C GLY A 523 21.37 24.78 7.67
N SER A 524 20.43 24.34 6.83
CA SER A 524 20.61 24.20 5.38
C SER A 524 20.84 25.57 4.73
N PHE A 525 21.77 25.65 3.78
CA PHE A 525 22.11 26.87 3.06
C PHE A 525 22.34 26.59 1.58
N SER A 526 21.97 27.56 0.73
CA SER A 526 22.23 27.48 -0.71
C SER A 526 22.17 28.86 -1.35
N MET A 527 22.71 28.96 -2.57
CA MET A 527 22.65 30.16 -3.40
C MET A 527 21.47 30.03 -4.36
N ILE A 528 20.52 30.96 -4.28
CA ILE A 528 19.32 30.97 -5.12
C ILE A 528 19.25 32.30 -5.87
N ASP A 529 19.22 32.25 -7.19
CA ASP A 529 19.25 33.40 -8.10
C ASP A 529 20.41 34.37 -7.78
N GLY A 530 21.54 33.84 -7.31
CA GLY A 530 22.75 34.61 -6.93
C GLY A 530 22.66 35.34 -5.59
N ASP A 531 21.60 35.10 -4.81
CA ASP A 531 21.46 35.55 -3.43
C ASP A 531 21.67 34.36 -2.47
N PHE A 532 22.40 34.59 -1.37
CA PHE A 532 22.78 33.50 -0.46
C PHE A 532 21.80 33.40 0.70
N TYR A 533 21.18 32.23 0.87
CA TYR A 533 20.13 31.97 1.86
C TYR A 533 20.55 30.90 2.85
N ILE A 534 20.05 31.01 4.09
CA ILE A 534 20.25 30.04 5.16
C ILE A 534 18.98 29.88 5.99
N THR A 535 18.72 28.66 6.44
CA THR A 535 17.66 28.36 7.42
C THR A 535 18.17 28.63 8.84
N SER A 536 17.31 29.18 9.70
CA SER A 536 17.62 29.41 11.12
C SER A 536 16.42 29.10 12.00
N PRO A 537 16.59 28.89 13.32
CA PRO A 537 15.48 28.75 14.25
C PRO A 537 14.50 29.95 14.27
N GLN A 538 14.94 31.13 13.81
CA GLN A 538 14.09 32.32 13.70
C GLN A 538 13.45 32.49 12.31
N GLY A 539 13.59 31.49 11.43
CA GLY A 539 13.08 31.51 10.06
C GLY A 539 14.18 31.68 9.00
N MET A 540 13.75 31.95 7.77
CA MET A 540 14.64 32.07 6.61
C MET A 540 15.41 33.38 6.64
N GLN A 541 16.72 33.32 6.38
CA GLN A 541 17.58 34.50 6.31
C GLN A 541 18.32 34.59 4.97
N LYS A 542 18.57 35.81 4.53
CA LYS A 542 19.28 36.17 3.30
C LYS A 542 20.52 36.99 3.64
N TYR A 543 21.65 36.70 3.03
CA TYR A 543 22.88 37.47 3.22
C TYR A 543 22.72 38.86 2.63
N SER A 544 23.04 39.89 3.42
CA SER A 544 23.09 41.29 2.99
C SER A 544 24.55 41.71 2.81
N PRO A 545 25.06 41.87 1.57
CA PRO A 545 26.44 42.28 1.32
C PRO A 545 26.83 43.60 1.99
N GLY A 546 25.90 44.56 2.05
CA GLY A 546 26.14 45.88 2.64
C GLY A 546 26.30 45.86 4.16
N GLU A 547 25.65 44.91 4.85
CA GLU A 547 25.74 44.75 6.31
C GLU A 547 26.72 43.66 6.74
N GLY A 548 27.16 42.81 5.81
CA GLY A 548 28.09 41.70 6.06
C GLY A 548 27.49 40.57 6.91
N LYS A 549 26.15 40.50 7.06
CA LYS A 549 25.43 39.54 7.90
C LYS A 549 24.15 39.05 7.24
N PHE A 550 23.56 37.99 7.79
CA PHE A 550 22.26 37.48 7.38
C PHE A 550 21.11 38.29 8.00
N VAL A 551 20.07 38.56 7.22
CA VAL A 551 18.88 39.31 7.60
C VAL A 551 17.64 38.47 7.26
N ALA A 552 16.59 38.52 8.09
CA ALA A 552 15.34 37.79 7.85
C ALA A 552 14.71 38.14 6.49
N THR A 553 14.13 37.15 5.81
CA THR A 553 13.45 37.33 4.51
C THR A 553 12.10 36.61 4.50
N GLU A 554 11.12 37.17 3.79
CA GLU A 554 9.82 36.55 3.55
C GLU A 554 9.75 35.75 2.23
N ASP A 555 10.85 35.66 1.48
CA ASP A 555 10.87 35.04 0.15
C ASP A 555 10.35 33.59 0.16
N PHE A 556 10.56 32.86 1.25
CA PHE A 556 10.15 31.46 1.44
C PHE A 556 8.90 31.29 2.32
N SER A 557 8.23 32.37 2.73
CA SER A 557 7.13 32.33 3.72
C SER A 557 5.98 31.36 3.42
N ALA A 558 5.76 31.00 2.14
CA ALA A 558 4.74 30.02 1.75
C ALA A 558 5.13 28.54 1.98
N VAL A 559 6.42 28.25 2.11
CA VAL A 559 6.96 26.87 2.25
C VAL A 559 7.89 26.72 3.47
N GLU A 560 8.20 27.81 4.16
CA GLU A 560 9.18 27.89 5.25
C GLU A 560 8.94 26.87 6.36
N ASN A 561 7.69 26.67 6.78
CA ASN A 561 7.34 25.72 7.85
C ASN A 561 7.57 24.25 7.48
N ASP A 562 7.66 23.95 6.18
CA ASP A 562 7.85 22.60 5.65
C ASP A 562 9.26 22.39 5.08
N LEU A 563 10.11 23.43 5.02
CA LEU A 563 11.40 23.37 4.32
C LEU A 563 12.49 22.72 5.21
N TYR A 564 13.05 21.60 4.74
CA TYR A 564 14.19 20.91 5.36
C TYR A 564 15.51 21.26 4.67
N ASP A 565 15.56 21.13 3.35
CA ASP A 565 16.74 21.42 2.52
C ASP A 565 16.30 22.04 1.19
N PHE A 566 17.20 22.77 0.54
CA PHE A 566 16.90 23.44 -0.71
C PHE A 566 18.18 23.73 -1.49
N THR A 567 18.11 23.66 -2.82
CA THR A 567 19.20 24.10 -3.67
C THR A 567 18.71 24.60 -5.01
N GLN A 568 19.42 25.54 -5.58
CA GLN A 568 19.30 25.84 -7.00
C GLN A 568 20.31 25.01 -7.77
N PHE A 569 19.76 24.25 -8.69
CA PHE A 569 20.49 23.46 -9.66
C PHE A 569 21.14 24.33 -10.74
N LYS A 570 22.13 23.80 -11.48
CA LYS A 570 22.75 24.51 -12.61
C LYS A 570 21.71 24.88 -13.66
N SER A 571 20.62 24.11 -13.73
CA SER A 571 19.48 24.40 -14.59
C SER A 571 18.65 25.61 -14.22
N GLY A 572 18.87 26.20 -13.05
CA GLY A 572 18.02 27.23 -12.48
C GLY A 572 16.77 26.66 -11.79
N ILE A 573 16.52 25.34 -11.87
CA ILE A 573 15.46 24.68 -11.10
C ILE A 573 15.81 24.79 -9.62
N ILE A 574 14.84 25.26 -8.84
CA ILE A 574 14.97 25.35 -7.39
C ILE A 574 14.21 24.17 -6.82
N TRP A 575 14.91 23.23 -6.22
CA TRP A 575 14.28 22.12 -5.52
C TRP A 575 14.32 22.35 -4.02
N TYR A 576 13.34 21.79 -3.33
CA TYR A 576 13.32 21.75 -1.88
C TYR A 576 12.91 20.35 -1.39
N GLU A 577 13.52 19.92 -0.28
CA GLU A 577 13.11 18.78 0.51
C GLU A 577 12.19 19.27 1.63
N SER A 578 11.04 18.63 1.77
CA SER A 578 10.10 18.89 2.86
C SER A 578 10.51 18.13 4.13
N LEU A 579 9.94 18.50 5.28
CA LEU A 579 10.21 17.83 6.56
C LEU A 579 9.86 16.33 6.52
N ASP A 580 8.88 15.96 5.69
CA ASP A 580 8.48 14.57 5.44
C ASP A 580 9.33 13.84 4.39
N LYS A 581 10.46 14.44 3.98
CA LYS A 581 11.41 13.93 2.97
C LYS A 581 10.86 13.85 1.54
N LYS A 582 9.75 14.53 1.21
CA LYS A 582 9.35 14.67 -0.18
C LYS A 582 10.15 15.77 -0.87
N LYS A 583 10.56 15.49 -2.10
CA LYS A 583 11.22 16.46 -2.98
C LYS A 583 10.18 17.15 -3.85
N ASN A 584 10.33 18.46 -4.00
CA ASN A 584 9.42 19.29 -4.77
C ASN A 584 10.21 20.39 -5.48
N ILE A 585 9.59 21.01 -6.49
CA ILE A 585 10.16 22.17 -7.19
C ILE A 585 9.46 23.44 -6.72
N LEU A 586 10.22 24.53 -6.59
CA LEU A 586 9.72 25.86 -6.30
C LEU A 586 9.65 26.70 -7.57
N LYS A 587 8.61 27.52 -7.65
CA LYS A 587 8.49 28.63 -8.60
C LYS A 587 8.23 29.92 -7.86
N ARG A 588 8.47 31.06 -8.53
CA ARG A 588 8.02 32.36 -8.02
C ARG A 588 6.56 32.58 -8.37
N ASN A 589 5.76 32.99 -7.39
CA ASN A 589 4.40 33.47 -7.61
C ASN A 589 4.42 34.90 -8.19
N LYS A 590 3.23 35.49 -8.43
CA LYS A 590 3.11 36.88 -8.94
C LYS A 590 3.68 37.95 -7.99
N GLU A 591 3.83 37.61 -6.71
CA GLU A 591 4.37 38.49 -5.65
C GLU A 591 5.89 38.30 -5.47
N GLY A 592 6.51 37.40 -6.25
CA GLY A 592 7.94 37.10 -6.16
C GLY A 592 8.32 36.07 -5.09
N LYS A 593 7.37 35.60 -4.27
CA LYS A 593 7.57 34.59 -3.22
C LYS A 593 7.71 33.18 -3.83
N PHE A 594 8.54 32.35 -3.22
CA PHE A 594 8.70 30.95 -3.59
C PHE A 594 7.50 30.14 -3.12
N VAL A 595 6.83 29.50 -4.07
CA VAL A 595 5.71 28.60 -3.84
C VAL A 595 5.99 27.26 -4.53
N LYS A 596 5.36 26.19 -4.04
CA LYS A 596 5.42 24.87 -4.68
C LYS A 596 4.91 24.95 -6.13
N ASP A 597 5.67 24.41 -7.09
CA ASP A 597 5.15 24.20 -8.45
C ASP A 597 4.44 22.84 -8.53
N GLU A 598 3.12 22.86 -8.45
CA GLU A 598 2.28 21.68 -8.54
C GLU A 598 2.33 20.99 -9.92
N ARG A 599 2.86 21.65 -10.96
CA ARG A 599 2.88 21.16 -12.34
C ARG A 599 4.08 20.27 -12.69
N THR A 600 5.14 20.29 -11.89
CA THR A 600 6.45 19.68 -12.22
C THR A 600 6.76 18.42 -11.41
N ASN A 601 5.72 17.79 -10.85
CA ASN A 601 5.83 16.58 -10.02
C ASN A 601 6.36 15.35 -10.78
N SER A 602 6.36 15.34 -12.12
CA SER A 602 6.87 14.22 -12.93
C SER A 602 8.38 14.00 -12.76
N ILE A 603 9.16 15.07 -12.55
CA ILE A 603 10.63 14.97 -12.39
C ILE A 603 11.08 14.99 -10.93
N ALA A 604 10.25 15.51 -10.02
CA ALA A 604 10.59 15.68 -8.61
C ALA A 604 11.12 14.41 -7.92
N PRO A 605 10.59 13.20 -8.16
CA PRO A 605 11.13 11.96 -7.60
C PRO A 605 12.55 11.63 -8.09
N TYR A 606 12.92 12.10 -9.27
CA TYR A 606 14.20 11.82 -9.94
C TYR A 606 15.27 12.90 -9.68
N LEU A 607 14.88 14.05 -9.12
CA LEU A 607 15.82 15.10 -8.74
C LEU A 607 16.79 14.58 -7.67
N SER A 608 18.05 14.45 -8.04
CA SER A 608 19.13 14.09 -7.12
C SER A 608 20.00 15.30 -6.76
N GLN A 609 21.12 15.06 -6.10
CA GLN A 609 22.02 16.11 -5.61
C GLN A 609 22.64 16.97 -6.72
N VAL A 610 22.67 16.51 -7.97
CA VAL A 610 23.31 17.24 -9.08
C VAL A 610 22.55 17.15 -10.38
N ASP A 611 22.68 18.22 -11.17
CA ASP A 611 22.10 18.33 -12.49
C ASP A 611 23.04 19.04 -13.49
N PHE A 612 22.69 18.91 -14.76
CA PHE A 612 23.35 19.58 -15.88
C PHE A 612 22.30 19.87 -16.97
N ILE A 613 22.35 21.04 -17.60
CA ILE A 613 21.57 21.31 -18.82
C ILE A 613 22.50 21.20 -20.03
N ASP A 614 22.11 20.38 -21.00
CA ASP A 614 22.72 20.36 -22.33
C ASP A 614 22.21 21.53 -23.22
N GLU A 615 22.90 21.80 -24.33
CA GLU A 615 22.60 22.92 -25.24
C GLU A 615 21.15 22.93 -25.76
N ASP A 616 20.52 21.75 -25.88
CA ASP A 616 19.14 21.58 -26.34
C ASP A 616 18.06 21.79 -25.27
N SER A 617 18.44 22.28 -24.08
CA SER A 617 17.58 22.38 -22.88
C SER A 617 17.16 21.01 -22.31
N ILE A 618 17.95 19.97 -22.57
CA ILE A 618 17.80 18.64 -21.98
C ILE A 618 18.40 18.66 -20.58
N LEU A 619 17.69 18.11 -19.60
CA LEU A 619 18.16 18.03 -18.23
C LEU A 619 18.75 16.65 -17.94
N TRP A 620 19.90 16.63 -17.28
CA TRP A 620 20.54 15.43 -16.79
C TRP A 620 20.61 15.48 -15.27
N PHE A 621 20.22 14.39 -14.61
CA PHE A 621 20.21 14.29 -13.15
C PHE A 621 21.02 13.07 -12.72
N GLY A 622 21.86 13.24 -11.70
CA GLY A 622 22.46 12.09 -11.04
C GLY A 622 21.37 11.23 -10.38
N SER A 623 21.71 10.04 -9.90
CA SER A 623 20.88 9.29 -8.96
C SER A 623 21.78 8.32 -8.19
N PRO A 624 21.33 7.78 -7.04
CA PRO A 624 22.06 6.72 -6.35
C PRO A 624 22.28 5.46 -7.21
N LYS A 625 21.46 5.26 -8.24
CA LYS A 625 21.47 4.07 -9.10
C LYS A 625 22.03 4.33 -10.51
N GLY A 626 22.52 5.53 -10.81
CA GLY A 626 23.05 5.89 -12.12
C GLY A 626 22.71 7.31 -12.54
N LEU A 627 22.45 7.53 -13.82
CA LEU A 627 22.19 8.82 -14.44
C LEU A 627 20.80 8.83 -15.09
N ILE A 628 20.11 9.96 -15.07
CA ILE A 628 18.78 10.15 -15.64
C ILE A 628 18.86 11.31 -16.63
N ARG A 629 18.27 11.14 -17.81
CA ARG A 629 18.10 12.19 -18.81
C ARG A 629 16.62 12.50 -18.96
N TYR A 630 16.25 13.77 -18.92
CA TYR A 630 14.89 14.25 -19.08
C TYR A 630 14.82 15.26 -20.21
N ASP A 631 13.90 15.04 -21.13
CA ASP A 631 13.58 15.95 -22.23
C ASP A 631 12.23 16.65 -21.96
N PRO A 632 12.25 17.92 -21.53
CA PRO A 632 11.02 18.66 -21.25
C PRO A 632 10.09 18.80 -22.46
N LYS A 633 10.61 18.73 -23.70
CA LYS A 633 9.81 18.90 -24.92
C LYS A 633 8.92 17.69 -25.21
N LYS A 634 9.26 16.53 -24.65
CA LYS A 634 8.49 15.27 -24.78
C LYS A 634 7.47 15.06 -23.66
N ASP A 635 7.45 15.93 -22.65
CA ASP A 635 6.56 15.77 -21.50
C ASP A 635 5.12 16.21 -21.83
N ASN A 636 4.26 15.23 -22.14
CA ASN A 636 2.87 15.41 -22.55
C ASN A 636 1.87 14.82 -21.53
N GLN A 637 2.23 14.80 -20.23
CA GLN A 637 1.41 14.16 -19.19
C GLN A 637 -0.01 14.71 -19.06
N THR A 638 -0.30 15.92 -19.57
CA THR A 638 -1.66 16.52 -19.56
C THR A 638 -2.61 15.87 -20.56
N ASP A 639 -2.11 15.23 -21.60
CA ASP A 639 -2.93 14.79 -22.75
C ASP A 639 -3.45 13.35 -22.60
N LYS A 640 -2.91 12.59 -21.64
CA LYS A 640 -3.30 11.18 -21.40
C LYS A 640 -4.66 11.09 -20.73
N GLU A 641 -5.48 10.09 -21.01
CA GLU A 641 -6.70 9.84 -20.23
C GLU A 641 -6.36 9.30 -18.84
N PHE A 642 -7.03 9.81 -17.79
CA PHE A 642 -6.87 9.33 -16.43
C PHE A 642 -8.19 9.44 -15.66
N PHE A 643 -8.80 8.29 -15.39
CA PHE A 643 -10.10 8.16 -14.73
C PHE A 643 -10.04 7.00 -13.74
N THR A 644 -10.97 6.99 -12.77
CA THR A 644 -11.15 5.87 -11.84
C THR A 644 -12.40 5.08 -12.20
N LEU A 645 -12.42 3.81 -11.82
CA LEU A 645 -13.51 2.86 -12.01
C LEU A 645 -13.89 2.25 -10.65
N ILE A 646 -15.19 2.10 -10.41
CA ILE A 646 -15.70 1.23 -9.34
C ILE A 646 -15.85 -0.16 -9.96
N ARG A 647 -15.01 -1.10 -9.51
CA ARG A 647 -14.90 -2.45 -10.07
C ARG A 647 -15.85 -3.44 -9.43
N ARG A 648 -16.06 -3.33 -8.12
CA ARG A 648 -16.97 -4.21 -7.37
C ARG A 648 -17.67 -3.46 -6.24
N ILE A 649 -18.95 -3.74 -6.05
CA ILE A 649 -19.68 -3.32 -4.86
C ILE A 649 -20.24 -4.57 -4.20
N GLU A 650 -19.87 -4.77 -2.95
CA GLU A 650 -20.15 -5.98 -2.19
C GLU A 650 -20.98 -5.65 -0.96
N THR A 651 -22.03 -6.42 -0.71
CA THR A 651 -22.83 -6.35 0.51
C THR A 651 -22.64 -7.63 1.31
N LYS A 652 -23.21 -7.71 2.52
CA LYS A 652 -23.14 -8.93 3.35
C LYS A 652 -23.72 -10.17 2.67
N THR A 653 -24.63 -10.00 1.72
CA THR A 653 -25.43 -11.10 1.15
C THR A 653 -25.27 -11.24 -0.35
N ASP A 654 -24.80 -10.20 -1.05
CA ASP A 654 -24.82 -10.15 -2.50
C ASP A 654 -23.78 -9.18 -3.08
N THR A 655 -23.43 -9.37 -4.35
CA THR A 655 -22.63 -8.43 -5.15
C THR A 655 -23.57 -7.59 -6.00
N ILE A 656 -23.36 -6.28 -6.02
CA ILE A 656 -24.25 -5.35 -6.71
C ILE A 656 -23.83 -5.21 -8.18
N PRO A 657 -24.79 -5.36 -9.12
CA PRO A 657 -24.60 -5.01 -10.52
C PRO A 657 -24.03 -3.61 -10.76
N LEU A 658 -22.99 -3.51 -11.59
CA LEU A 658 -22.23 -2.29 -11.87
C LEU A 658 -22.18 -1.98 -13.37
N PRO A 659 -23.29 -1.49 -13.95
CA PRO A 659 -23.25 -1.00 -15.32
C PRO A 659 -22.27 0.18 -15.46
N PHE A 660 -21.31 0.07 -16.38
CA PHE A 660 -20.33 1.12 -16.74
C PHE A 660 -19.36 1.58 -15.62
N TYR A 661 -19.14 0.76 -14.60
CA TYR A 661 -18.08 0.96 -13.58
C TYR A 661 -18.07 2.34 -12.89
N GLY A 662 -19.22 2.99 -12.77
CA GLY A 662 -19.34 4.31 -12.15
C GLY A 662 -18.78 5.49 -12.96
N ARG A 663 -18.44 5.31 -14.25
CA ARG A 663 -18.05 6.44 -15.14
C ARG A 663 -19.23 7.35 -15.48
N LYS A 664 -20.45 6.80 -15.55
CA LYS A 664 -21.65 7.57 -15.86
C LYS A 664 -22.27 8.13 -14.59
N LYS A 665 -22.12 9.44 -14.37
CA LYS A 665 -22.52 10.11 -13.12
C LYS A 665 -24.04 10.25 -12.93
N ASP A 666 -24.82 10.21 -14.01
CA ASP A 666 -26.27 10.43 -13.99
C ASP A 666 -27.09 9.14 -13.82
N MET A 667 -26.68 8.24 -12.92
CA MET A 667 -27.49 7.08 -12.59
C MET A 667 -28.45 7.37 -11.42
N PRO A 668 -29.72 6.96 -11.52
CA PRO A 668 -30.65 7.11 -10.41
C PRO A 668 -30.21 6.26 -9.21
N ALA A 669 -30.35 6.81 -8.01
CA ALA A 669 -30.03 6.09 -6.78
C ALA A 669 -30.95 4.87 -6.62
N LEU A 670 -30.36 3.70 -6.38
CA LEU A 670 -31.10 2.45 -6.19
C LEU A 670 -31.42 2.22 -4.71
N GLU A 671 -32.68 1.93 -4.41
CA GLU A 671 -33.12 1.58 -3.05
C GLU A 671 -32.64 0.18 -2.65
N ARG A 672 -32.09 0.06 -1.43
CA ARG A 672 -31.48 -1.17 -0.91
C ARG A 672 -31.82 -1.37 0.57
N LYS A 673 -31.87 -2.62 1.02
CA LYS A 673 -32.17 -2.98 2.43
C LYS A 673 -30.90 -3.17 3.25
N GLU A 674 -29.80 -3.44 2.57
CA GLU A 674 -28.48 -3.64 3.11
C GLU A 674 -27.91 -2.32 3.62
N ASN A 675 -27.12 -2.36 4.67
CA ASN A 675 -26.49 -1.18 5.27
C ASN A 675 -24.97 -1.34 5.46
N SER A 676 -24.40 -2.35 4.80
CA SER A 676 -22.98 -2.66 4.79
C SER A 676 -22.54 -2.82 3.34
N TYR A 677 -21.54 -2.04 2.93
CA TYR A 677 -21.06 -1.95 1.57
C TYR A 677 -19.54 -1.92 1.53
N ARG A 678 -18.95 -2.72 0.65
CA ARG A 678 -17.53 -2.68 0.30
C ARG A 678 -17.39 -2.28 -1.16
N PHE A 679 -16.66 -1.22 -1.42
CA PHE A 679 -16.38 -0.71 -2.75
C PHE A 679 -14.94 -1.06 -3.12
N GLU A 680 -14.75 -1.79 -4.21
CA GLU A 680 -13.44 -2.03 -4.83
C GLU A 680 -13.31 -1.12 -6.05
N PHE A 681 -12.15 -0.50 -6.22
CA PHE A 681 -11.92 0.48 -7.26
C PHE A 681 -10.50 0.39 -7.84
N ALA A 682 -10.37 0.80 -9.10
CA ALA A 682 -9.12 0.78 -9.83
C ALA A 682 -9.04 1.97 -10.79
N ALA A 683 -7.83 2.39 -11.13
CA ALA A 683 -7.59 3.34 -12.20
C ALA A 683 -6.81 2.61 -13.32
N PRO A 684 -7.37 2.45 -14.53
CA PRO A 684 -6.70 1.82 -15.67
C PRO A 684 -5.63 2.77 -16.25
N TYR A 685 -4.63 3.06 -15.44
CA TYR A 685 -3.50 3.92 -15.72
C TYR A 685 -2.23 3.19 -15.32
N PHE A 686 -1.46 2.81 -16.34
CA PHE A 686 -0.38 1.83 -16.22
C PHE A 686 1.02 2.45 -16.15
N GLU A 687 1.12 3.74 -15.82
CA GLU A 687 2.40 4.43 -15.60
C GLU A 687 2.71 4.51 -14.12
N ASP A 688 3.72 3.74 -13.69
CA ASP A 688 4.10 3.60 -12.28
C ASP A 688 2.87 3.27 -11.40
N GLU A 689 2.05 2.33 -11.86
CA GLU A 689 0.73 2.04 -11.29
C GLU A 689 0.78 1.63 -9.81
N LYS A 690 1.89 1.00 -9.37
CA LYS A 690 2.16 0.66 -7.96
C LYS A 690 2.26 1.88 -7.03
N LYS A 691 2.44 3.10 -7.56
CA LYS A 691 2.50 4.38 -6.81
C LYS A 691 1.17 5.16 -6.84
N THR A 692 0.14 4.65 -7.51
CA THR A 692 -1.17 5.30 -7.57
C THR A 692 -1.81 5.30 -6.20
N LYS A 693 -2.34 6.46 -5.79
CA LYS A 693 -3.09 6.62 -4.54
C LYS A 693 -4.55 6.92 -4.81
N TYR A 694 -5.42 6.60 -3.87
CA TYR A 694 -6.86 6.81 -3.97
C TYR A 694 -7.37 7.71 -2.86
N GLN A 695 -8.42 8.45 -3.19
CA GLN A 695 -9.19 9.26 -2.28
C GLN A 695 -10.66 8.86 -2.40
N THR A 696 -11.31 8.65 -1.26
CA THR A 696 -12.73 8.26 -1.21
C THR A 696 -13.53 9.28 -0.42
N TYR A 697 -14.81 9.40 -0.77
CA TYR A 697 -15.76 10.27 -0.09
C TYR A 697 -17.15 9.65 -0.17
N LEU A 698 -17.79 9.43 0.97
CA LEU A 698 -19.20 9.02 1.05
C LEU A 698 -20.08 10.21 1.42
N GLU A 699 -20.65 10.85 0.42
CA GLU A 699 -21.61 11.94 0.56
C GLU A 699 -22.85 11.44 1.33
N GLY A 700 -23.23 12.14 2.40
CA GLY A 700 -24.29 11.73 3.33
C GLY A 700 -23.78 11.02 4.61
N PHE A 701 -22.51 10.65 4.67
CA PHE A 701 -21.87 10.06 5.87
C PHE A 701 -20.64 10.85 6.33
N GLU A 702 -19.75 11.21 5.41
CA GLU A 702 -18.53 11.97 5.68
C GLU A 702 -18.72 13.48 5.42
N ALA A 703 -17.89 14.33 6.05
CA ALA A 703 -17.94 15.78 5.86
C ALA A 703 -17.08 16.26 4.68
N ASP A 704 -15.97 15.57 4.40
CA ASP A 704 -15.04 15.85 3.30
C ASP A 704 -14.31 14.56 2.89
N TRP A 705 -13.49 14.63 1.85
CA TRP A 705 -12.68 13.52 1.35
C TRP A 705 -11.71 12.97 2.39
N VAL A 706 -11.58 11.65 2.45
CA VAL A 706 -10.57 10.96 3.26
C VAL A 706 -9.16 11.21 2.72
N ASP A 707 -8.11 11.12 3.53
CA ASP A 707 -6.73 11.30 3.06
C ASP A 707 -6.30 10.28 1.99
N TRP A 708 -5.39 10.71 1.11
CA TRP A 708 -4.80 9.89 0.05
C TRP A 708 -4.07 8.68 0.61
N ASN A 709 -4.49 7.48 0.21
CA ASN A 709 -3.89 6.22 0.63
C ASN A 709 -3.80 5.23 -0.55
N ASP A 710 -3.16 4.09 -0.36
CA ASP A 710 -2.96 3.04 -1.37
C ASP A 710 -3.98 1.90 -1.25
N ASN A 711 -4.99 2.03 -0.40
CA ASN A 711 -6.05 1.02 -0.30
C ASN A 711 -6.86 0.98 -1.59
N LYS A 712 -7.08 -0.24 -2.09
CA LYS A 712 -7.79 -0.56 -3.32
C LYS A 712 -9.30 -0.77 -3.10
N PHE A 713 -9.73 -0.72 -1.84
CA PHE A 713 -11.12 -0.86 -1.46
C PHE A 713 -11.45 0.02 -0.24
N LYS A 714 -12.74 0.28 -0.03
CA LYS A 714 -13.28 1.00 1.12
C LYS A 714 -14.55 0.30 1.60
N GLU A 715 -14.64 0.05 2.90
CA GLU A 715 -15.81 -0.59 3.52
C GLU A 715 -16.54 0.37 4.46
N TYR A 716 -17.87 0.33 4.38
CA TYR A 716 -18.80 1.01 5.28
C TYR A 716 -19.71 -0.01 5.92
N THR A 717 -19.88 0.08 7.24
CA THR A 717 -20.75 -0.83 8.00
C THR A 717 -21.80 -0.04 8.77
N ASN A 718 -23.01 -0.61 8.86
CA ASN A 718 -24.11 -0.08 9.65
C ASN A 718 -24.53 1.36 9.28
N LEU A 719 -24.63 1.66 7.98
CA LEU A 719 -25.14 2.94 7.49
C LEU A 719 -26.57 3.19 7.97
N SER A 720 -26.86 4.43 8.35
CA SER A 720 -28.22 4.85 8.73
C SER A 720 -29.12 4.93 7.49
N PRO A 721 -30.44 4.84 7.62
CA PRO A 721 -31.33 5.06 6.48
C PRO A 721 -31.16 6.47 5.88
N GLY A 722 -30.99 6.56 4.57
CA GLY A 722 -30.68 7.81 3.88
C GLY A 722 -30.18 7.61 2.46
N GLU A 723 -30.03 8.71 1.73
CA GLU A 723 -29.41 8.74 0.41
C GLU A 723 -27.90 8.95 0.55
N TYR A 724 -27.12 8.16 -0.20
CA TYR A 724 -25.67 8.21 -0.19
C TYR A 724 -25.11 8.22 -1.61
N THR A 725 -24.00 8.93 -1.80
CA THR A 725 -23.21 8.87 -3.03
C THR A 725 -21.76 8.59 -2.69
N PHE A 726 -21.30 7.39 -3.06
CA PHE A 726 -19.89 7.04 -2.97
C PHE A 726 -19.13 7.65 -4.14
N ARG A 727 -18.04 8.37 -3.87
CA ARG A 727 -17.15 8.97 -4.85
C ARG A 727 -15.72 8.48 -4.61
N VAL A 728 -15.01 8.20 -5.69
CA VAL A 728 -13.61 7.82 -5.64
C VAL A 728 -12.82 8.45 -6.79
N ARG A 729 -11.62 8.92 -6.48
CA ARG A 729 -10.65 9.44 -7.44
C ARG A 729 -9.26 8.92 -7.12
N ALA A 730 -8.40 8.88 -8.13
CA ALA A 730 -7.03 8.41 -8.05
C ALA A 730 -6.05 9.58 -8.29
N MET A 731 -4.85 9.45 -7.74
CA MET A 731 -3.72 10.34 -7.96
C MET A 731 -2.57 9.52 -8.49
N ALA A 732 -2.08 9.87 -9.68
CA ALA A 732 -0.92 9.25 -10.30
C ALA A 732 0.38 9.63 -9.56
N HIS A 733 1.48 8.94 -9.85
CA HIS A 733 2.80 9.26 -9.29
C HIS A 733 3.28 10.69 -9.62
N THR A 734 2.76 11.27 -10.71
CA THR A 734 2.98 12.66 -11.13
C THR A 734 2.14 13.67 -10.33
N GLY A 735 1.33 13.23 -9.36
CA GLY A 735 0.42 14.09 -8.60
C GLY A 735 -0.84 14.53 -9.37
N ARG A 736 -1.00 14.13 -10.62
CA ARG A 736 -2.23 14.36 -11.40
C ARG A 736 -3.40 13.58 -10.78
N ILE A 737 -4.56 14.21 -10.69
CA ILE A 737 -5.81 13.61 -10.16
C ILE A 737 -6.69 13.13 -11.33
N SER A 738 -7.34 11.99 -11.16
CA SER A 738 -8.22 11.39 -12.16
C SER A 738 -9.62 12.00 -12.17
N GLU A 739 -10.35 11.76 -13.25
CA GLU A 739 -11.81 11.87 -13.21
C GLU A 739 -12.38 10.89 -12.19
N GLU A 740 -13.26 11.39 -11.31
CA GLU A 740 -13.90 10.58 -10.27
C GLU A 740 -14.93 9.60 -10.85
N ALA A 741 -15.01 8.41 -10.25
CA ALA A 741 -16.15 7.52 -10.39
C ALA A 741 -17.13 7.74 -9.23
N SER A 742 -18.42 7.56 -9.50
CA SER A 742 -19.47 7.74 -8.51
C SER A 742 -20.55 6.67 -8.58
N TYR A 743 -21.10 6.30 -7.42
CA TYR A 743 -22.25 5.40 -7.30
C TYR A 743 -23.22 5.89 -6.23
N SER A 744 -24.49 6.05 -6.59
CA SER A 744 -25.55 6.56 -5.70
C SER A 744 -26.53 5.44 -5.29
N PHE A 745 -26.89 5.39 -4.01
CA PHE A 745 -27.80 4.39 -3.45
C PHE A 745 -28.57 4.93 -2.25
N VAL A 746 -29.70 4.30 -1.93
CA VAL A 746 -30.56 4.67 -0.80
C VAL A 746 -30.68 3.50 0.16
N VAL A 747 -30.30 3.70 1.42
CA VAL A 747 -30.47 2.70 2.50
C VAL A 747 -31.87 2.86 3.08
N LEU A 748 -32.71 1.83 2.92
CA LEU A 748 -34.08 1.82 3.42
C LEU A 748 -34.13 1.55 4.94
N PRO A 749 -35.09 2.13 5.66
CA PRO A 749 -35.32 1.77 7.05
C PRO A 749 -35.78 0.31 7.16
N PRO A 750 -35.34 -0.43 8.20
CA PRO A 750 -35.78 -1.80 8.41
C PRO A 750 -37.30 -1.86 8.65
N TRP A 751 -37.94 -3.00 8.34
CA TRP A 751 -39.40 -3.13 8.35
C TRP A 751 -40.05 -2.72 9.68
N TYR A 752 -39.37 -2.93 10.81
CA TYR A 752 -39.84 -2.58 12.15
C TYR A 752 -39.78 -1.07 12.46
N ALA A 753 -39.11 -0.28 11.62
CA ALA A 753 -39.00 1.18 11.71
C ALA A 753 -39.82 1.91 10.64
N THR A 754 -40.83 1.23 10.06
CA THR A 754 -41.72 1.81 9.05
C THR A 754 -42.98 2.41 9.66
N TRP A 755 -43.62 3.37 8.99
CA TRP A 755 -44.83 4.04 9.48
C TRP A 755 -45.98 3.06 9.77
N TRP A 756 -46.13 2.00 8.96
CA TRP A 756 -47.16 0.99 9.17
C TRP A 756 -46.80 0.05 10.33
N ALA A 757 -45.51 -0.21 10.60
CA ALA A 757 -45.10 -0.93 11.80
C ALA A 757 -45.44 -0.14 13.07
N TYR A 758 -45.24 1.19 13.06
CA TYR A 758 -45.71 2.05 14.15
C TYR A 758 -47.23 2.02 14.30
N LEU A 759 -47.98 1.93 13.19
CA LEU A 759 -49.44 1.76 13.23
C LEU A 759 -49.85 0.40 13.81
N ILE A 760 -49.15 -0.69 13.47
CA ILE A 760 -49.34 -2.01 14.06
C ILE A 760 -48.99 -1.99 15.56
N TYR A 761 -47.91 -1.32 15.96
CA TYR A 761 -47.55 -1.14 17.37
C TYR A 761 -48.65 -0.39 18.12
N ALA A 762 -49.17 0.69 17.54
CA ALA A 762 -50.29 1.44 18.11
C ALA A 762 -51.57 0.60 18.21
N LEU A 763 -51.87 -0.22 17.20
CA LEU A 763 -53.03 -1.13 17.21
C LEU A 763 -52.86 -2.28 18.20
N LEU A 764 -51.66 -2.86 18.33
CA LEU A 764 -51.36 -3.89 19.32
C LEU A 764 -51.47 -3.32 20.73
N ILE A 765 -50.92 -2.13 20.98
CA ILE A 765 -51.05 -1.41 22.24
C ILE A 765 -52.53 -1.10 22.52
N GLY A 766 -53.27 -0.58 21.54
CA GLY A 766 -54.72 -0.33 21.65
C GLY A 766 -55.53 -1.61 21.87
N GLY A 767 -55.14 -2.72 21.24
CA GLY A 767 -55.69 -4.05 21.42
C GLY A 767 -55.45 -4.59 22.82
N ILE A 768 -54.22 -4.43 23.33
CA ILE A 768 -53.84 -4.79 24.71
C ILE A 768 -54.63 -3.93 25.70
N ILE A 769 -54.71 -2.61 25.49
CA ILE A 769 -55.48 -1.70 26.34
C ILE A 769 -56.97 -2.07 26.33
N THR A 770 -57.56 -2.34 25.17
CA THR A 770 -58.97 -2.75 25.07
C THR A 770 -59.22 -4.14 25.65
N ALA A 771 -58.28 -5.07 25.51
CA ALA A 771 -58.32 -6.38 26.16
C ALA A 771 -58.25 -6.22 27.69
N ILE A 772 -57.37 -5.36 28.21
CA ILE A 772 -57.29 -5.02 29.63
C ILE A 772 -58.60 -4.37 30.11
N ILE A 773 -59.17 -3.44 29.35
CA ILE A 773 -60.44 -2.77 29.71
C ILE A 773 -61.62 -3.75 29.69
N LYS A 774 -61.74 -4.60 28.67
CA LYS A 774 -62.79 -5.64 28.60
C LYS A 774 -62.62 -6.68 29.69
N TRP A 775 -61.39 -7.09 29.98
CA TRP A 775 -61.08 -7.99 31.09
C TRP A 775 -61.47 -7.34 32.44
N ARG A 776 -61.13 -6.07 32.65
CA ARG A 776 -61.48 -5.30 33.85
C ARG A 776 -62.98 -5.07 34.00
N SER A 777 -63.70 -4.80 32.91
CA SER A 777 -65.16 -4.61 32.90
C SER A 777 -65.92 -5.93 33.18
N ARG A 778 -65.46 -7.04 32.59
CA ARG A 778 -66.00 -8.39 32.90
C ARG A 778 -65.72 -8.80 34.34
N LYS A 779 -64.54 -8.47 34.87
CA LYS A 779 -64.20 -8.65 36.29
C LYS A 779 -65.11 -7.81 37.20
N LEU A 780 -65.39 -6.55 36.85
CA LEU A 780 -66.26 -5.65 37.61
C LEU A 780 -67.73 -6.10 37.66
N GLN A 781 -68.27 -6.62 36.54
CA GLN A 781 -69.65 -7.12 36.48
C GLN A 781 -69.83 -8.44 37.24
N ALA A 782 -68.80 -9.29 37.26
CA ALA A 782 -68.76 -10.47 38.11
C ALA A 782 -68.64 -10.07 39.60
N GLU A 783 -67.88 -9.04 39.95
CA GLU A 783 -67.73 -8.54 41.32
C GLU A 783 -69.02 -7.92 41.87
N ASN A 784 -69.75 -7.10 41.09
CA ASN A 784 -71.02 -6.47 41.53
C ASN A 784 -72.14 -7.48 41.80
N ARG A 785 -72.24 -8.56 41.01
CA ARG A 785 -73.27 -9.60 41.19
C ARG A 785 -73.00 -10.51 42.40
N ILE A 786 -71.74 -10.59 42.83
CA ILE A 786 -71.33 -11.36 44.01
C ILE A 786 -71.29 -10.44 45.27
N LEU A 787 -71.37 -9.11 45.12
CA LEU A 787 -71.35 -8.13 46.22
C LEU A 787 -72.70 -8.01 46.95
N GLU A 788 -73.84 -8.22 46.27
CA GLU A 788 -75.17 -8.23 46.89
C GLU A 788 -75.42 -9.51 47.71
N GLU A 789 -74.78 -10.63 47.34
CA GLU A 789 -74.81 -11.88 48.10
C GLU A 789 -73.79 -11.89 49.26
N ARG A 790 -72.70 -11.09 49.16
CA ARG A 790 -71.63 -11.02 50.18
C ARG A 790 -71.88 -10.11 51.39
N VAL A 791 -72.94 -9.30 51.41
CA VAL A 791 -73.26 -8.45 52.59
C VAL A 791 -73.73 -9.28 53.79
N ASN A 792 -74.27 -10.50 53.59
CA ASN A 792 -74.49 -11.48 54.67
C ASN A 792 -73.26 -12.35 54.98
N GLU A 793 -72.25 -12.37 54.10
CA GLU A 793 -70.99 -13.10 54.26
C GLU A 793 -69.80 -12.22 54.67
N ARG A 794 -70.04 -10.95 55.04
CA ARG A 794 -69.02 -10.03 55.57
C ARG A 794 -68.32 -10.53 56.85
N THR A 795 -68.74 -11.63 57.46
CA THR A 795 -68.05 -12.29 58.58
C THR A 795 -67.03 -13.35 58.12
N ALA A 796 -67.16 -13.90 56.91
CA ALA A 796 -66.28 -14.93 56.35
C ALA A 796 -65.21 -14.36 55.38
N GLU A 797 -65.35 -13.10 54.97
CA GLU A 797 -64.48 -12.44 53.99
C GLU A 797 -63.17 -11.88 54.59
N LEU A 798 -63.00 -11.91 55.93
CA LEU A 798 -61.74 -11.49 56.57
C LEU A 798 -60.58 -12.48 56.31
N GLU A 799 -60.86 -13.78 56.20
CA GLU A 799 -59.84 -14.83 55.99
C GLU A 799 -59.31 -14.89 54.56
N LYS A 800 -60.12 -14.52 53.57
CA LYS A 800 -59.72 -14.61 52.15
C LYS A 800 -58.81 -13.46 51.71
N SER A 801 -58.96 -12.29 52.34
CA SER A 801 -58.07 -11.13 52.15
C SER A 801 -56.61 -11.42 52.56
N LEU A 802 -56.40 -12.40 53.46
CA LEU A 802 -55.08 -12.88 53.87
C LEU A 802 -54.40 -13.78 52.81
N THR A 803 -55.18 -14.40 51.91
CA THR A 803 -54.65 -15.33 50.91
C THR A 803 -54.18 -14.62 49.63
N GLU A 804 -54.85 -13.55 49.22
CA GLU A 804 -54.45 -12.75 48.04
C GLU A 804 -53.22 -11.86 48.32
N LEU A 805 -53.06 -11.36 49.55
CA LEU A 805 -51.85 -10.62 49.93
C LEU A 805 -50.58 -11.50 49.82
N LYS A 806 -50.67 -12.79 50.18
CA LYS A 806 -49.57 -13.76 50.08
C LYS A 806 -49.19 -14.09 48.64
N ALA A 807 -50.13 -14.08 47.69
CA ALA A 807 -49.85 -14.38 46.29
C ALA A 807 -49.17 -13.20 45.55
N THR A 808 -49.58 -11.95 45.82
CA THR A 808 -48.94 -10.76 45.24
C THR A 808 -47.54 -10.53 45.81
N GLN A 809 -47.32 -10.84 47.09
CA GLN A 809 -46.00 -10.82 47.71
C GLN A 809 -45.05 -11.86 47.08
N ALA A 810 -45.54 -13.05 46.74
CA ALA A 810 -44.76 -14.06 46.02
C ALA A 810 -44.36 -13.61 44.60
N GLN A 811 -45.23 -12.85 43.91
CA GLN A 811 -44.97 -12.37 42.56
C GLN A 811 -43.98 -11.18 42.53
N LEU A 812 -44.02 -10.30 43.55
CA LEU A 812 -43.01 -9.25 43.73
C LEU A 812 -41.64 -9.84 44.09
N ILE A 813 -41.58 -10.86 44.95
CA ILE A 813 -40.34 -11.60 45.26
C ILE A 813 -39.79 -12.31 44.01
N GLN A 814 -40.64 -12.82 43.12
CA GLN A 814 -40.22 -13.45 41.87
C GLN A 814 -39.71 -12.44 40.83
N SER A 815 -40.31 -11.25 40.77
CA SER A 815 -39.84 -10.14 39.92
C SER A 815 -38.52 -9.55 40.43
N GLU A 816 -38.32 -9.47 41.75
CA GLU A 816 -37.06 -9.03 42.37
C GLU A 816 -35.94 -10.08 42.14
N LYS A 817 -36.25 -11.38 42.27
CA LYS A 817 -35.34 -12.48 41.89
C LYS A 817 -34.98 -12.47 40.40
N MET A 818 -35.93 -12.19 39.52
CA MET A 818 -35.69 -12.10 38.07
C MET A 818 -34.87 -10.85 37.69
N ALA A 819 -35.09 -9.71 38.35
CA ALA A 819 -34.30 -8.51 38.16
C ALA A 819 -32.85 -8.68 38.65
N SER A 820 -32.67 -9.29 39.83
CA SER A 820 -31.34 -9.66 40.36
C SER A 820 -30.61 -10.67 39.46
N LEU A 821 -31.32 -11.67 38.92
CA LEU A 821 -30.77 -12.65 37.97
C LEU A 821 -30.30 -11.98 36.66
N GLY A 822 -31.03 -10.97 36.19
CA GLY A 822 -30.66 -10.19 35.00
C GLY A 822 -29.37 -9.38 35.20
N GLU A 823 -29.22 -8.73 36.36
CA GLU A 823 -28.01 -7.95 36.70
C GLU A 823 -26.78 -8.87 36.86
N LEU A 824 -26.97 -10.04 37.49
CA LEU A 824 -25.95 -11.09 37.61
C LEU A 824 -25.50 -11.63 36.25
N THR A 825 -26.43 -11.90 35.33
CA THR A 825 -26.12 -12.54 34.04
C THR A 825 -25.26 -11.64 33.15
N ALA A 826 -25.53 -10.32 33.13
CA ALA A 826 -24.77 -9.36 32.34
C ALA A 826 -23.35 -9.13 32.89
N GLY A 827 -23.20 -9.03 34.21
CA GLY A 827 -21.89 -8.92 34.85
C GLY A 827 -21.01 -10.15 34.65
N ILE A 828 -21.60 -11.36 34.68
CA ILE A 828 -20.90 -12.64 34.46
C ILE A 828 -20.37 -12.76 33.03
N ALA A 829 -21.19 -12.42 32.02
CA ALA A 829 -20.75 -12.50 30.63
C ALA A 829 -19.51 -11.61 30.41
N HIS A 830 -19.54 -10.39 30.95
CA HIS A 830 -18.44 -9.45 30.83
C HIS A 830 -17.18 -9.89 31.62
N GLU A 831 -17.35 -10.48 32.82
CA GLU A 831 -16.25 -10.99 33.65
C GLU A 831 -15.62 -12.28 33.10
N ILE A 832 -16.37 -13.11 32.36
CA ILE A 832 -15.85 -14.31 31.66
C ILE A 832 -15.16 -13.93 30.34
N GLN A 833 -15.70 -12.96 29.61
CA GLN A 833 -15.13 -12.53 28.33
C GLN A 833 -13.72 -11.94 28.51
N ASN A 834 -13.49 -11.21 29.61
CA ASN A 834 -12.19 -10.61 29.90
C ASN A 834 -11.03 -11.62 29.94
N PRO A 835 -11.05 -12.69 30.77
CA PRO A 835 -9.99 -13.70 30.74
C PRO A 835 -9.92 -14.48 29.42
N LEU A 836 -11.05 -14.70 28.72
CA LEU A 836 -11.04 -15.37 27.42
C LEU A 836 -10.32 -14.56 26.34
N ASN A 837 -10.51 -13.23 26.31
CA ASN A 837 -9.78 -12.35 25.40
C ASN A 837 -8.26 -12.42 25.65
N PHE A 838 -7.83 -12.44 26.93
CA PHE A 838 -6.41 -12.62 27.23
C PHE A 838 -5.89 -13.99 26.79
N VAL A 839 -6.68 -15.06 26.94
CA VAL A 839 -6.32 -16.40 26.44
C VAL A 839 -6.12 -16.38 24.92
N ASN A 840 -7.03 -15.76 24.16
CA ASN A 840 -6.92 -15.69 22.71
C ASN A 840 -5.73 -14.83 22.27
N ASN A 841 -5.58 -13.62 22.80
CA ASN A 841 -4.51 -12.71 22.40
C ASN A 841 -3.11 -13.30 22.66
N PHE A 842 -2.89 -13.91 23.83
CA PHE A 842 -1.59 -14.53 24.10
C PHE A 842 -1.38 -15.80 23.26
N SER A 843 -2.44 -16.45 22.77
CA SER A 843 -2.33 -17.59 21.84
C SER A 843 -1.95 -17.12 20.44
N GLU A 844 -2.57 -16.07 19.92
CA GLU A 844 -2.27 -15.48 18.60
C GLU A 844 -0.83 -14.95 18.54
N VAL A 845 -0.40 -14.19 19.55
CA VAL A 845 0.99 -13.71 19.64
C VAL A 845 1.97 -14.88 19.74
N SER A 846 1.60 -15.98 20.40
CA SER A 846 2.44 -17.17 20.43
C SER A 846 2.53 -17.89 19.08
N GLU A 847 1.49 -17.84 18.23
CA GLU A 847 1.56 -18.37 16.86
C GLU A 847 2.51 -17.55 16.00
N GLU A 848 2.42 -16.21 16.04
CA GLU A 848 3.33 -15.30 15.31
C GLU A 848 4.80 -15.50 15.71
N LEU A 849 5.09 -15.61 17.02
CA LEU A 849 6.44 -15.88 17.52
C LEU A 849 6.98 -17.25 17.09
N ILE A 850 6.11 -18.25 16.91
CA ILE A 850 6.50 -19.56 16.40
C ILE A 850 6.83 -19.50 14.90
N GLU A 851 6.08 -18.74 14.12
CA GLU A 851 6.36 -18.49 12.69
C GLU A 851 7.71 -17.75 12.52
N GLU A 852 7.98 -16.75 13.36
CA GLU A 852 9.26 -16.02 13.36
C GLU A 852 10.46 -16.95 13.64
N ILE A 853 10.33 -17.89 14.58
CA ILE A 853 11.34 -18.95 14.81
C ILE A 853 11.51 -19.85 13.58
N GLN A 854 10.42 -20.20 12.89
CA GLN A 854 10.50 -21.04 11.69
C GLN A 854 11.27 -20.33 10.58
N GLU A 855 10.99 -19.05 10.33
CA GLU A 855 11.71 -18.23 9.35
C GLU A 855 13.20 -18.08 9.68
N LEU A 856 13.53 -17.83 10.96
CA LEU A 856 14.93 -17.76 11.42
C LEU A 856 15.69 -19.07 11.15
N ARG A 857 15.01 -20.22 11.28
CA ARG A 857 15.60 -21.54 11.01
C ARG A 857 15.81 -21.86 9.53
N HIS A 858 15.17 -21.14 8.61
CA HIS A 858 15.38 -21.28 7.17
C HIS A 858 16.60 -20.48 6.64
N LYS A 859 17.20 -19.58 7.44
CA LYS A 859 18.40 -18.82 7.07
C LYS A 859 19.68 -19.67 7.22
N LYS A 860 20.71 -19.40 6.39
CA LYS A 860 22.00 -20.14 6.39
C LYS A 860 22.69 -20.04 7.78
N GLN A 861 23.38 -21.12 8.15
CA GLN A 861 23.90 -21.35 9.51
C GLN A 861 24.91 -20.30 10.02
N GLU A 862 25.56 -19.53 9.13
CA GLU A 862 26.51 -18.46 9.47
C GLU A 862 25.86 -17.17 9.97
N THR A 863 24.55 -16.96 9.75
CA THR A 863 23.79 -15.79 10.24
C THR A 863 22.88 -16.09 11.44
N ARG A 864 22.97 -17.29 12.00
CA ARG A 864 22.08 -17.76 13.07
C ARG A 864 22.61 -17.31 14.44
N HIS A 865 22.08 -16.21 14.96
CA HIS A 865 22.33 -15.80 16.34
C HIS A 865 21.46 -16.65 17.28
N LYS A 866 22.06 -17.66 17.91
CA LYS A 866 21.37 -18.57 18.86
C LYS A 866 20.61 -17.84 19.98
N THR A 867 21.05 -16.64 20.35
CA THR A 867 20.43 -15.81 21.40
C THR A 867 19.02 -15.35 21.06
N GLU A 868 18.72 -15.10 19.78
CA GLU A 868 17.42 -14.56 19.34
C GLU A 868 16.33 -15.65 19.35
N GLU A 869 16.66 -16.90 19.01
CA GLU A 869 15.73 -18.04 19.14
C GLU A 869 15.40 -18.36 20.60
N ASP A 870 16.40 -18.30 21.48
CA ASP A 870 16.20 -18.59 22.91
C ASP A 870 15.33 -17.51 23.59
N GLU A 871 15.44 -16.25 23.16
CA GLU A 871 14.60 -15.14 23.63
C GLU A 871 13.14 -15.32 23.20
N ILE A 872 12.89 -15.63 21.93
CA ILE A 872 11.53 -15.84 21.41
C ILE A 872 10.89 -17.07 22.09
N LEU A 873 11.65 -18.16 22.30
CA LEU A 873 11.15 -19.34 23.01
C LEU A 873 10.77 -19.05 24.47
N GLU A 874 11.52 -18.19 25.16
CA GLU A 874 11.19 -17.78 26.53
C GLU A 874 9.94 -16.88 26.55
N ASP A 875 9.73 -16.05 25.54
CA ASP A 875 8.51 -15.23 25.42
C ASP A 875 7.26 -16.06 25.10
N VAL A 876 7.37 -17.08 24.22
CA VAL A 876 6.30 -18.06 24.02
C VAL A 876 5.95 -18.77 25.33
N LYS A 877 6.95 -19.17 26.12
CA LYS A 877 6.73 -19.80 27.42
C LYS A 877 6.01 -18.88 28.40
N LYS A 878 6.38 -17.60 28.49
CA LYS A 878 5.67 -16.60 29.32
C LYS A 878 4.22 -16.44 28.89
N ASN A 879 3.95 -16.40 27.58
CA ASN A 879 2.59 -16.32 27.05
C ASN A 879 1.75 -17.54 27.46
N LEU A 880 2.31 -18.76 27.37
CA LEU A 880 1.63 -19.97 27.84
C LEU A 880 1.31 -19.95 29.34
N GLU A 881 2.18 -19.37 30.18
CA GLU A 881 1.90 -19.18 31.60
C GLU A 881 0.74 -18.20 31.85
N LYS A 882 0.68 -17.11 31.07
CA LYS A 882 -0.44 -16.14 31.11
C LYS A 882 -1.75 -16.77 30.67
N ILE A 883 -1.76 -17.53 29.59
CA ILE A 883 -2.93 -18.28 29.12
C ILE A 883 -3.45 -19.20 30.23
N LYS A 884 -2.56 -19.97 30.86
CA LYS A 884 -2.94 -20.88 31.96
C LYS A 884 -3.53 -20.13 33.16
N TYR A 885 -3.00 -18.95 33.50
CA TYR A 885 -3.51 -18.11 34.59
C TYR A 885 -4.93 -17.61 34.29
N HIS A 886 -5.15 -17.03 33.10
CA HIS A 886 -6.45 -16.49 32.72
C HIS A 886 -7.50 -17.58 32.50
N GLY A 887 -7.11 -18.75 31.96
CA GLY A 887 -7.97 -19.92 31.85
C GLY A 887 -8.50 -20.41 33.21
N LYS A 888 -7.63 -20.51 34.23
CA LYS A 888 -8.04 -20.87 35.59
C LYS A 888 -8.96 -19.83 36.23
N ARG A 889 -8.78 -18.54 35.91
CA ARG A 889 -9.69 -17.48 36.38
C ARG A 889 -11.09 -17.68 35.80
N ALA A 890 -11.21 -17.90 34.50
CA ALA A 890 -12.49 -18.18 33.86
C ALA A 890 -13.18 -19.40 34.49
N GLU A 891 -12.44 -20.50 34.73
CA GLU A 891 -12.94 -21.69 35.42
C GLU A 891 -13.52 -21.37 36.82
N SER A 892 -12.82 -20.54 37.61
CA SER A 892 -13.26 -20.16 38.95
C SER A 892 -14.56 -19.34 38.96
N ILE A 893 -14.77 -18.47 37.96
CA ILE A 893 -15.98 -17.66 37.80
C ILE A 893 -17.17 -18.58 37.48
N VAL A 894 -17.01 -19.51 36.54
CA VAL A 894 -18.06 -20.49 36.17
C VAL A 894 -18.42 -21.38 37.36
N LYS A 895 -17.43 -21.84 38.14
CA LYS A 895 -17.68 -22.65 39.33
C LYS A 895 -18.45 -21.88 40.42
N GLY A 896 -18.13 -20.60 40.62
CA GLY A 896 -18.87 -19.71 41.52
C GLY A 896 -20.33 -19.50 41.10
N MET A 897 -20.58 -19.35 39.80
CA MET A 897 -21.94 -19.24 39.25
C MET A 897 -22.77 -20.51 39.49
N LEU A 898 -22.20 -21.70 39.22
CA LEU A 898 -22.89 -22.98 39.44
C LEU A 898 -23.27 -23.21 40.92
N GLN A 899 -22.51 -22.64 41.86
CA GLN A 899 -22.82 -22.71 43.28
C GLN A 899 -24.00 -21.80 43.65
N HIS A 900 -24.10 -20.60 43.07
CA HIS A 900 -25.21 -19.66 43.30
C HIS A 900 -26.54 -20.16 42.69
N SER A 901 -26.50 -20.99 41.66
CA SER A 901 -27.69 -21.59 41.05
C SER A 901 -28.27 -22.79 41.82
N ARG A 902 -27.55 -23.36 42.79
CA ARG A 902 -27.92 -24.61 43.48
C ARG A 902 -28.57 -24.42 44.86
N THR A 903 -28.93 -23.20 45.24
CA THR A 903 -29.58 -22.89 46.52
C THR A 903 -30.99 -23.50 46.56
N GLY A 904 -31.28 -24.35 47.56
CA GLY A 904 -32.64 -24.89 47.80
C GLY A 904 -32.91 -26.35 47.40
N SER A 905 -31.89 -27.19 47.12
CA SER A 905 -32.11 -28.60 46.76
C SER A 905 -31.99 -29.62 47.91
N GLY A 906 -31.95 -29.18 49.17
CA GLY A 906 -31.83 -30.06 50.35
C GLY A 906 -33.07 -30.02 51.24
N ASN A 907 -33.27 -31.06 52.04
CA ASN A 907 -34.34 -31.11 53.03
C ASN A 907 -33.92 -30.37 54.30
N LYS A 908 -34.88 -29.73 55.00
CA LYS A 908 -34.63 -29.21 56.35
C LYS A 908 -34.50 -30.39 57.31
N GLU A 909 -33.52 -30.32 58.19
CA GLU A 909 -33.23 -31.33 59.20
C GLU A 909 -33.06 -30.64 60.56
N LEU A 910 -33.50 -31.31 61.62
CA LEU A 910 -33.36 -30.81 62.98
C LEU A 910 -31.88 -30.82 63.38
N THR A 911 -31.23 -29.66 63.29
CA THR A 911 -29.77 -29.51 63.33
C THR A 911 -29.33 -28.79 64.59
N ASP A 912 -28.22 -29.25 65.16
CA ASP A 912 -27.54 -28.53 66.24
C ASP A 912 -26.63 -27.45 65.65
N LEU A 913 -27.02 -26.18 65.84
CA LEU A 913 -26.29 -25.05 65.26
C LEU A 913 -24.98 -24.75 66.00
N ASN A 914 -24.85 -25.15 67.26
CA ASN A 914 -23.61 -24.99 68.01
C ASN A 914 -22.54 -25.94 67.46
N ASP A 915 -22.89 -27.21 67.28
CA ASP A 915 -21.98 -28.20 66.70
C ASP A 915 -21.57 -27.80 65.28
N LEU A 916 -22.53 -27.33 64.47
CA LEU A 916 -22.27 -26.87 63.12
C LEU A 916 -21.33 -25.63 63.10
N ALA A 917 -21.54 -24.67 64.00
CA ALA A 917 -20.69 -23.48 64.10
C ALA A 917 -19.26 -23.82 64.51
N ASP A 918 -19.07 -24.70 65.49
CA ASP A 918 -17.74 -25.15 65.92
C ASP A 918 -17.03 -25.97 64.83
N GLU A 919 -17.75 -26.87 64.15
CA GLU A 919 -17.22 -27.67 63.04
C GLU A 919 -16.68 -26.76 61.93
N TYR A 920 -17.48 -25.82 61.44
CA TYR A 920 -17.08 -24.93 60.35
C TYR A 920 -16.03 -23.90 60.77
N LEU A 921 -15.98 -23.51 62.05
CA LEU A 921 -14.91 -22.67 62.59
C LEU A 921 -13.56 -23.38 62.51
N ARG A 922 -13.50 -24.63 62.99
CA ARG A 922 -12.29 -25.46 62.93
C ARG A 922 -11.91 -25.81 61.50
N LEU A 923 -12.90 -26.16 60.66
CA LEU A 923 -12.67 -26.50 59.26
C LEU A 923 -12.03 -25.33 58.50
N SER A 924 -12.54 -24.11 58.69
CA SER A 924 -12.00 -22.90 58.05
C SER A 924 -10.56 -22.62 58.48
N TYR A 925 -10.27 -22.72 59.79
CA TYR A 925 -8.93 -22.52 60.33
C TYR A 925 -7.92 -23.52 59.75
N HIS A 926 -8.25 -24.81 59.78
CA HIS A 926 -7.38 -25.85 59.23
C HIS A 926 -7.24 -25.76 57.71
N GLY A 927 -8.31 -25.37 57.00
CA GLY A 927 -8.31 -25.16 55.56
C GLY A 927 -7.36 -24.03 55.13
N LEU A 928 -7.35 -22.91 55.87
CA LEU A 928 -6.41 -21.82 55.60
C LEU A 928 -4.97 -22.21 55.93
N ARG A 929 -4.73 -22.89 57.06
CA ARG A 929 -3.39 -23.35 57.45
C ARG A 929 -2.80 -24.40 56.50
N ALA A 930 -3.65 -25.19 55.84
CA ALA A 930 -3.21 -26.15 54.82
C ALA A 930 -2.73 -25.45 53.53
N LYS A 931 -3.33 -24.30 53.18
CA LYS A 931 -2.91 -23.47 52.04
C LYS A 931 -1.70 -22.61 52.37
N ASP A 932 -1.66 -22.06 53.57
CA ASP A 932 -0.56 -21.24 54.08
C ASP A 932 -0.12 -21.74 55.45
N LYS A 933 1.03 -22.43 55.48
CA LYS A 933 1.59 -23.00 56.71
C LYS A 933 2.00 -21.93 57.73
N SER A 934 2.19 -20.67 57.30
CA SER A 934 2.57 -19.56 58.16
C SER A 934 1.38 -18.91 58.89
N PHE A 935 0.15 -19.24 58.48
CA PHE A 935 -1.05 -18.69 59.09
C PHE A 935 -1.20 -19.11 60.57
N GLN A 936 -1.29 -18.12 61.45
CA GLN A 936 -1.55 -18.28 62.88
C GLN A 936 -2.61 -17.26 63.33
N ALA A 937 -3.71 -17.76 63.88
CA ALA A 937 -4.76 -16.96 64.50
C ALA A 937 -5.39 -17.76 65.65
N ASP A 938 -5.74 -17.08 66.73
CA ASP A 938 -6.58 -17.67 67.77
C ASP A 938 -8.05 -17.59 67.34
N PHE A 939 -8.86 -18.52 67.84
CA PHE A 939 -10.30 -18.47 67.67
C PHE A 939 -11.01 -18.94 68.93
N LYS A 940 -12.19 -18.39 69.16
CA LYS A 940 -12.99 -18.69 70.35
C LYS A 940 -14.43 -19.00 69.94
N ALA A 941 -14.99 -20.08 70.50
CA ALA A 941 -16.38 -20.43 70.36
C ALA A 941 -17.10 -20.10 71.69
N GLU A 942 -17.99 -19.11 71.68
CA GLU A 942 -18.82 -18.71 72.81
C GLU A 942 -20.27 -19.12 72.55
N LEU A 943 -20.51 -20.43 72.67
CA LEU A 943 -21.77 -21.05 72.27
C LEU A 943 -22.71 -21.20 73.48
N ASP A 944 -23.98 -20.83 73.31
CA ASP A 944 -25.01 -20.95 74.34
C ASP A 944 -25.43 -22.42 74.50
N PRO A 945 -25.16 -23.08 75.65
CA PRO A 945 -25.45 -24.50 75.82
C PRO A 945 -26.94 -24.84 75.89
N GLU A 946 -27.83 -23.86 76.09
CA GLU A 946 -29.29 -24.05 76.10
C GLU A 946 -29.95 -23.76 74.73
N LEU A 947 -29.15 -23.64 73.67
CA LEU A 947 -29.65 -23.39 72.32
C LEU A 947 -30.46 -24.60 71.81
N PRO A 948 -31.73 -24.42 71.41
CA PRO A 948 -32.52 -25.52 70.86
C PRO A 948 -32.03 -25.90 69.46
N LYS A 949 -32.21 -27.18 69.10
CA LYS A 949 -31.99 -27.62 67.71
C LYS A 949 -33.02 -26.96 66.80
N LEU A 950 -32.58 -26.53 65.63
CA LEU A 950 -33.40 -25.80 64.66
C LEU A 950 -33.53 -26.59 63.35
N GLU A 951 -34.72 -26.60 62.78
CA GLU A 951 -34.97 -27.24 61.50
C GLU A 951 -34.46 -26.36 60.35
N VAL A 952 -33.21 -26.59 59.94
CA VAL A 952 -32.52 -25.85 58.88
C VAL A 952 -31.96 -26.80 57.84
N MET A 953 -31.51 -26.27 56.70
CA MET A 953 -30.72 -27.06 55.76
C MET A 953 -29.25 -26.97 56.19
N PRO A 954 -28.65 -28.02 56.80
CA PRO A 954 -27.32 -27.91 57.43
C PRO A 954 -26.24 -27.48 56.44
N GLN A 955 -26.33 -27.94 55.19
CA GLN A 955 -25.37 -27.60 54.13
C GLN A 955 -25.41 -26.13 53.74
N ASP A 956 -26.59 -25.51 53.74
CA ASP A 956 -26.76 -24.11 53.35
C ASP A 956 -26.28 -23.19 54.48
N ILE A 957 -26.67 -23.47 55.73
CA ILE A 957 -26.15 -22.73 56.90
C ILE A 957 -24.64 -22.94 57.07
N GLY A 958 -24.15 -24.16 56.83
CA GLY A 958 -22.71 -24.46 56.81
C GLY A 958 -21.95 -23.61 55.79
N ARG A 959 -22.51 -23.37 54.59
CA ARG A 959 -21.91 -22.48 53.59
C ARG A 959 -21.87 -21.02 54.05
N VAL A 960 -22.95 -20.53 54.69
CA VAL A 960 -22.98 -19.19 55.28
C VAL A 960 -21.85 -19.05 56.29
N LEU A 961 -21.76 -19.98 57.25
CA LEU A 961 -20.73 -19.97 58.29
C LEU A 961 -19.33 -20.05 57.69
N LEU A 962 -19.10 -20.96 56.75
CA LEU A 962 -17.82 -21.10 56.06
C LEU A 962 -17.39 -19.80 55.36
N ASN A 963 -18.32 -19.10 54.70
CA ASN A 963 -18.03 -17.84 54.01
C ASN A 963 -17.70 -16.71 55.00
N LEU A 964 -18.51 -16.55 56.04
CA LEU A 964 -18.31 -15.50 57.05
C LEU A 964 -17.01 -15.73 57.83
N ILE A 965 -16.76 -16.97 58.25
CA ILE A 965 -15.56 -17.33 59.04
C ILE A 965 -14.29 -17.24 58.20
N ASN A 966 -14.31 -17.67 56.93
CA ASN A 966 -13.14 -17.51 56.06
C ASN A 966 -12.84 -16.03 55.79
N ASN A 967 -13.86 -15.19 55.61
CA ASN A 967 -13.66 -13.74 55.48
C ASN A 967 -13.05 -13.15 56.75
N ALA A 968 -13.54 -13.55 57.93
CA ALA A 968 -13.00 -13.15 59.23
C ALA A 968 -11.51 -13.56 59.39
N PHE A 969 -11.17 -14.82 59.10
CA PHE A 969 -9.78 -15.29 59.20
C PHE A 969 -8.84 -14.62 58.19
N GLN A 970 -9.33 -14.32 56.98
CA GLN A 970 -8.53 -13.59 55.99
C GLN A 970 -8.34 -12.13 56.40
N ALA A 971 -9.36 -11.50 56.98
CA ALA A 971 -9.29 -10.12 57.46
C ALA A 971 -8.23 -9.96 58.56
N VAL A 972 -8.16 -10.91 59.50
CA VAL A 972 -7.13 -10.89 60.56
C VAL A 972 -5.74 -11.34 60.08
N ASN A 973 -5.63 -11.94 58.89
CA ASN A 973 -4.35 -12.30 58.29
C ASN A 973 -3.68 -11.15 57.51
N ASN A 974 -4.13 -9.92 57.69
CA ASN A 974 -3.57 -8.76 56.99
C ASN A 974 -2.16 -8.40 57.53
N GLU A 975 -1.16 -8.34 56.65
CA GLU A 975 0.23 -8.03 57.02
C GLU A 975 0.41 -6.60 57.54
N GLU A 976 -0.36 -5.63 57.04
CA GLU A 976 -0.27 -4.22 57.47
C GLU A 976 -0.68 -4.04 58.93
N LEU A 977 -1.71 -4.77 59.39
CA LEU A 977 -2.14 -4.75 60.79
C LEU A 977 -1.11 -5.39 61.73
N LYS A 978 -0.42 -6.44 61.26
CA LYS A 978 0.66 -7.09 62.01
C LYS A 978 1.89 -6.19 62.13
N MET A 979 2.15 -5.32 61.14
CA MET A 979 3.24 -4.35 61.17
C MET A 979 2.90 -3.09 62.00
N MET A 980 1.65 -2.65 62.01
CA MET A 980 1.23 -1.41 62.69
C MET A 980 1.03 -1.55 64.21
N ASN A 981 0.81 -2.75 64.73
CA ASN A 981 0.62 -3.01 66.17
C ASN A 981 1.47 -4.22 66.61
N GLU A 982 2.63 -3.99 67.23
CA GLU A 982 3.57 -5.04 67.69
C GLU A 982 2.98 -6.04 68.71
N GLY A 983 1.76 -5.83 69.20
CA GLY A 983 1.02 -6.73 70.10
C GLY A 983 -0.27 -7.32 69.52
N PHE A 984 -0.55 -7.15 68.23
CA PHE A 984 -1.79 -7.61 67.61
C PHE A 984 -1.88 -9.14 67.59
N LYS A 985 -2.88 -9.70 68.26
CA LYS A 985 -3.20 -11.13 68.22
C LYS A 985 -4.45 -11.35 67.37
N PRO A 986 -4.33 -11.94 66.17
CA PRO A 986 -5.48 -12.27 65.33
C PRO A 986 -6.47 -13.15 66.10
N LEU A 987 -7.71 -12.69 66.23
CA LEU A 987 -8.77 -13.40 66.96
C LEU A 987 -10.08 -13.38 66.17
N VAL A 988 -10.64 -14.57 65.95
CA VAL A 988 -12.00 -14.75 65.41
C VAL A 988 -12.88 -15.40 66.47
N THR A 989 -13.98 -14.75 66.82
CA THR A 989 -14.94 -15.27 67.80
C THR A 989 -16.24 -15.61 67.12
N VAL A 990 -16.72 -16.84 67.30
CA VAL A 990 -18.06 -17.26 66.90
C VAL A 990 -18.89 -17.44 68.15
N SER A 991 -20.04 -16.79 68.22
CA SER A 991 -20.95 -16.86 69.36
C SER A 991 -22.36 -17.21 68.93
N THR A 992 -23.10 -17.89 69.79
CA THR A 992 -24.52 -18.18 69.57
C THR A 992 -25.33 -17.75 70.78
N LYS A 993 -26.56 -17.31 70.57
CA LYS A 993 -27.44 -16.86 71.64
C LYS A 993 -28.91 -17.07 71.32
N LYS A 994 -29.69 -17.52 72.30
CA LYS A 994 -31.16 -17.53 72.19
C LYS A 994 -31.73 -16.16 72.54
N LEU A 995 -32.44 -15.55 71.61
CA LEU A 995 -33.14 -14.26 71.77
C LEU A 995 -34.66 -14.46 71.59
N GLY A 996 -35.33 -14.84 72.68
CA GLY A 996 -36.77 -15.11 72.66
C GLY A 996 -37.13 -16.22 71.66
N ASN A 997 -37.81 -15.84 70.58
CA ASN A 997 -38.20 -16.73 69.47
C ASN A 997 -37.20 -16.72 68.29
N LYS A 998 -35.95 -16.34 68.53
CA LYS A 998 -34.88 -16.32 67.51
C LYS A 998 -33.56 -16.86 68.06
N ILE A 999 -32.74 -17.42 67.19
CA ILE A 999 -31.34 -17.78 67.44
C ILE A 999 -30.47 -16.78 66.71
N GLU A 1000 -29.51 -16.20 67.43
CA GLU A 1000 -28.47 -15.36 66.86
C GLU A 1000 -27.16 -16.15 66.78
N ILE A 1001 -26.49 -16.08 65.64
CA ILE A 1001 -25.13 -16.55 65.43
C ILE A 1001 -24.29 -15.35 65.00
N SER A 1002 -23.24 -15.03 65.73
CA SER A 1002 -22.36 -13.92 65.39
C SER A 1002 -20.93 -14.37 65.15
N VAL A 1003 -20.35 -13.90 64.03
CA VAL A 1003 -18.93 -14.09 63.68
C VAL A 1003 -18.24 -12.74 63.76
N LYS A 1004 -17.34 -12.58 64.73
CA LYS A 1004 -16.60 -11.34 64.98
C LYS A 1004 -15.11 -11.54 64.78
N ASP A 1005 -14.48 -10.67 64.02
CA ASP A 1005 -13.02 -10.57 63.90
C ASP A 1005 -12.50 -9.25 64.46
N ASN A 1006 -11.25 -9.23 64.90
CA ASN A 1006 -10.54 -8.00 65.26
C ASN A 1006 -9.67 -7.47 64.12
N GLY A 1007 -10.07 -7.70 62.87
CA GLY A 1007 -9.37 -7.25 61.67
C GLY A 1007 -9.56 -5.76 61.36
N PRO A 1008 -9.26 -5.30 60.13
CA PRO A 1008 -9.16 -3.88 59.80
C PRO A 1008 -10.52 -3.17 59.73
N GLY A 1009 -11.63 -3.87 59.94
CA GLY A 1009 -12.97 -3.32 59.80
C GLY A 1009 -13.36 -2.99 58.36
N ILE A 1010 -14.66 -2.77 58.14
CA ILE A 1010 -15.26 -2.37 56.88
C ILE A 1010 -15.62 -0.87 56.95
N PRO A 1011 -15.09 -0.01 56.07
CA PRO A 1011 -15.47 1.39 55.98
C PRO A 1011 -16.96 1.62 55.75
N ASP A 1012 -17.55 2.63 56.41
CA ASP A 1012 -18.98 2.94 56.32
C ASP A 1012 -19.45 3.15 54.87
N ALA A 1013 -18.63 3.77 54.03
CA ALA A 1013 -18.96 4.09 52.64
C ALA A 1013 -19.24 2.85 51.76
N ILE A 1014 -18.80 1.66 52.17
CA ILE A 1014 -18.99 0.43 51.40
C ILE A 1014 -19.88 -0.61 52.08
N LYS A 1015 -20.33 -0.39 53.32
CA LYS A 1015 -21.13 -1.35 54.09
C LYS A 1015 -22.40 -1.79 53.34
N ASP A 1016 -23.09 -0.87 52.69
CA ASP A 1016 -24.32 -1.19 51.94
C ASP A 1016 -24.04 -1.96 50.64
N LYS A 1017 -22.80 -1.94 50.16
CA LYS A 1017 -22.40 -2.58 48.90
C LYS A 1017 -21.84 -3.99 49.09
N ILE A 1018 -21.41 -4.38 50.30
CA ILE A 1018 -20.71 -5.66 50.51
C ILE A 1018 -21.59 -6.90 50.26
N PHE A 1019 -22.91 -6.75 50.30
CA PHE A 1019 -23.86 -7.81 49.99
C PHE A 1019 -24.29 -7.82 48.52
N GLN A 1020 -23.84 -6.85 47.72
CA GLN A 1020 -24.09 -6.85 46.27
C GLN A 1020 -23.21 -7.93 45.61
N PRO A 1021 -23.74 -8.70 44.64
CA PRO A 1021 -22.95 -9.67 43.90
C PRO A 1021 -21.75 -9.02 43.19
N PHE A 1022 -20.62 -9.73 43.12
CA PHE A 1022 -19.34 -9.30 42.53
C PHE A 1022 -18.59 -8.18 43.26
N PHE A 1023 -19.17 -7.59 44.30
CA PHE A 1023 -18.44 -6.62 45.10
C PHE A 1023 -17.32 -7.30 45.90
N THR A 1024 -16.08 -6.89 45.70
CA THR A 1024 -14.92 -7.39 46.44
C THR A 1024 -13.91 -6.27 46.67
N THR A 1025 -13.33 -6.24 47.88
CA THR A 1025 -12.21 -5.35 48.23
C THR A 1025 -10.85 -6.03 48.05
N LYS A 1026 -10.84 -7.31 47.66
CA LYS A 1026 -9.60 -8.08 47.44
C LYS A 1026 -8.96 -7.74 46.08
N PRO A 1027 -7.63 -7.84 45.94
CA PRO A 1027 -6.94 -7.63 44.67
C PRO A 1027 -7.46 -8.54 43.55
N THR A 1028 -7.32 -8.07 42.31
CA THR A 1028 -7.83 -8.73 41.10
C THR A 1028 -7.35 -10.19 41.02
N GLY A 1029 -8.29 -11.14 41.01
CA GLY A 1029 -8.02 -12.59 40.92
C GLY A 1029 -8.02 -13.35 42.26
N GLN A 1030 -8.14 -12.68 43.41
CA GLN A 1030 -8.15 -13.33 44.73
C GLN A 1030 -9.54 -13.45 45.38
N GLY A 1031 -10.59 -12.91 44.75
CA GLY A 1031 -11.96 -13.03 45.23
C GLY A 1031 -12.98 -12.86 44.10
N THR A 1032 -14.06 -13.65 44.15
CA THR A 1032 -15.16 -13.58 43.17
C THR A 1032 -16.24 -12.58 43.53
N GLY A 1033 -16.24 -12.06 44.77
CA GLY A 1033 -17.27 -11.13 45.27
C GLY A 1033 -18.68 -11.74 45.43
N LEU A 1034 -18.82 -13.07 45.35
CA LEU A 1034 -20.12 -13.76 45.38
C LEU A 1034 -20.47 -14.42 46.73
N GLY A 1035 -19.50 -14.54 47.65
CA GLY A 1035 -19.69 -15.30 48.89
C GLY A 1035 -20.65 -14.63 49.89
N LEU A 1036 -20.55 -13.31 50.06
CA LEU A 1036 -21.39 -12.57 51.02
C LEU A 1036 -22.83 -12.38 50.51
N SER A 1037 -23.00 -12.10 49.22
CA SER A 1037 -24.33 -12.03 48.60
C SER A 1037 -25.07 -13.37 48.71
N LEU A 1038 -24.39 -14.49 48.38
CA LEU A 1038 -24.97 -15.83 48.56
C LEU A 1038 -25.33 -16.12 50.02
N SER A 1039 -24.49 -15.68 50.96
CA SER A 1039 -24.75 -15.89 52.39
C SER A 1039 -25.99 -15.12 52.84
N TYR A 1040 -26.16 -13.89 52.36
CA TYR A 1040 -27.35 -13.07 52.61
C TYR A 1040 -28.63 -13.72 52.07
N ASP A 1041 -28.58 -14.26 50.85
CA ASP A 1041 -29.72 -14.93 50.22
C ASP A 1041 -30.12 -16.22 50.94
N ILE A 1042 -29.13 -17.03 51.36
CA ILE A 1042 -29.39 -18.26 52.12
C ILE A 1042 -30.06 -17.95 53.46
N VAL A 1043 -29.57 -16.95 54.19
CA VAL A 1043 -30.14 -16.57 55.50
C VAL A 1043 -31.58 -16.05 55.33
N LYS A 1044 -31.82 -15.19 54.33
CA LYS A 1044 -33.18 -14.76 53.99
C LYS A 1044 -34.10 -15.92 53.60
N ALA A 1045 -33.60 -16.91 52.85
CA ALA A 1045 -34.37 -18.10 52.48
C ALA A 1045 -34.76 -18.96 53.71
N HIS A 1046 -34.00 -18.87 54.80
CA HIS A 1046 -34.33 -19.49 56.09
C HIS A 1046 -35.20 -18.58 56.99
N GLY A 1047 -35.73 -17.47 56.46
CA GLY A 1047 -36.56 -16.53 57.23
C GLY A 1047 -35.76 -15.65 58.21
N GLY A 1048 -34.43 -15.65 58.09
CA GLY A 1048 -33.52 -14.92 58.96
C GLY A 1048 -33.03 -13.58 58.41
N THR A 1049 -32.20 -12.89 59.20
CA THR A 1049 -31.50 -11.65 58.80
C THR A 1049 -29.99 -11.80 58.95
N LEU A 1050 -29.22 -11.23 58.03
CA LEU A 1050 -27.76 -11.12 58.10
C LEU A 1050 -27.39 -9.63 58.12
N GLU A 1051 -26.81 -9.19 59.23
CA GLU A 1051 -26.42 -7.81 59.47
C GLU A 1051 -24.91 -7.70 59.73
N VAL A 1052 -24.35 -6.51 59.53
CA VAL A 1052 -22.93 -6.24 59.75
C VAL A 1052 -22.75 -5.02 60.67
N GLU A 1053 -22.01 -5.22 61.74
CA GLU A 1053 -21.51 -4.17 62.61
C GLU A 1053 -20.00 -4.09 62.44
N SER A 1054 -19.46 -2.93 62.11
CA SER A 1054 -18.01 -2.79 61.94
C SER A 1054 -17.55 -1.39 62.28
N ILE A 1055 -16.38 -1.30 62.91
CA ILE A 1055 -15.67 -0.05 63.14
C ILE A 1055 -14.33 -0.15 62.40
N PRO A 1056 -14.05 0.75 61.44
CA PRO A 1056 -12.78 0.75 60.71
C PRO A 1056 -11.58 0.81 61.66
N GLY A 1057 -10.59 -0.04 61.38
CA GLY A 1057 -9.38 -0.22 62.18
C GLY A 1057 -9.56 -1.02 63.47
N GLN A 1058 -10.76 -1.53 63.78
CA GLN A 1058 -11.02 -2.22 65.06
C GLN A 1058 -11.60 -3.63 64.90
N PHE A 1059 -12.77 -3.77 64.28
CA PHE A 1059 -13.44 -5.08 64.16
C PHE A 1059 -14.50 -5.11 63.06
N THR A 1060 -14.83 -6.31 62.60
CA THR A 1060 -16.04 -6.60 61.83
C THR A 1060 -16.81 -7.70 62.53
N GLN A 1061 -18.13 -7.55 62.62
CA GLN A 1061 -19.02 -8.51 63.24
C GLN A 1061 -20.22 -8.73 62.33
N PHE A 1062 -20.34 -9.95 61.82
CA PHE A 1062 -21.54 -10.37 61.10
C PHE A 1062 -22.49 -11.06 62.08
N VAL A 1063 -23.77 -10.72 62.00
CA VAL A 1063 -24.82 -11.25 62.88
C VAL A 1063 -25.90 -11.90 62.03
N VAL A 1064 -26.02 -13.23 62.15
CA VAL A 1064 -27.05 -14.05 61.50
C VAL A 1064 -28.13 -14.33 62.53
N THR A 1065 -29.36 -13.91 62.27
CA THR A 1065 -30.52 -14.21 63.12
C THR A 1065 -31.46 -15.16 62.41
N LEU A 1066 -31.77 -16.31 63.00
CA LEU A 1066 -32.69 -17.32 62.48
C LEU A 1066 -33.91 -17.46 63.41
N PRO A 1067 -35.16 -17.53 62.90
CA PRO A 1067 -36.33 -17.70 63.75
C PRO A 1067 -36.42 -19.13 64.33
N ILE A 1068 -36.85 -19.24 65.59
CA ILE A 1068 -37.29 -20.47 66.23
C ILE A 1068 -38.81 -20.51 66.02
N GLU A 1069 -39.28 -21.34 65.10
CA GLU A 1069 -40.72 -21.57 64.93
C GLU A 1069 -41.29 -22.39 66.10
#